data_AF-A0A955IGH9-F1
#
_entry.id   AF-A0A955IGH9-F1
#
_cell.length_a   1.000
_cell.length_b   1.000
_cell.length_c   1.000
_cell.angle_alpha   90.00
_cell.angle_beta   90.00
_cell.angle_gamma   90.00
#
_symmetry.space_group_name_H-M   'P 1'
#
loop_
_entity.id
_entity.type
_entity.pdbx_description
1 polymer ?
#
loop_
_entity_poly.entity_id
_entity_poly.type
_entity_poly.pdbx_seq_one_letter_code
_entity_poly.pdbx_strand_id
1 'polypeptide(L)'
;HPLAARRAPAAPPADPGHPRRPVAPTPVAAAPSGLAPRPPIGLHQLTAFDRLVLAVLVGSGGWNATSRARLVVLAARHNVSVEGLLMVVSGLVRHVRSGVRRPDAHELASSASRLMAERTTPTPGRVGQALERVQDVVAEELRAEGVWPRVRLSVLFGAIVLLLGTLFVRMLLLPPSLPGPPRPSAPLAPERSSSARVPGLPIESPAGPARPVMLIAKFPSPPTFRGQPRPAEALNALERSGGIAAEIEHAGRRLVVDRGRVSEAALRQWRAAIDDASACWPLMERIRLDQVLNAIAEALRGVDSTSASQVLLAALDPNVPQSDPLWIWKGSFRAGVLGEIVRRAAIIPPEAVQIASTMLAAASGPDAVLGGVGFGEQVGAWLDRAASEMVLQCGGHGRFEDDWEAWIAAQREVRRGGELQLAYAQVAERLLREQPDLSRPGQGSELLGRLLELLDLERSAAVRTAVSNWFLDDSINANNLWVVTSLLASYRSVSWFDAGFILPWDADQTTRGQVRDAMLAAWPMTTEEREEARPIVEVERSQLERWLQALDALEAAAAAPQTEREAMRFLLLASEVNEAAECFLEGQFGSGYDLASGVVESLSAGGDDLRRSVAIEPGTPSVASGSWANAYAGAGRDSDARMTLLRQLRLQPGGDLWPADAEVLVREVVRGSPADLRSVARGVLVERYANGPMVVLELLDQLVDASPTEELAQVVAKVTGAALPSIRSENWRRAARAALAQRALELQSNRSDGAAIDDMSRLLASGLRRRLVLAGGGLHEPGEIDTPTGAVGALVDAWRESDLALVVRDPVPAPISDIDRRRAVRSRLAEGVIAAFVGEQVTLQELIAYAITAQQPWSREAVRAVLADVARQREKASHVLGQALRTELATARLWRLALTAEVADPGMESGSVRPGEPGAEPVPPAPSGAETPEVPETEGPRRTPTRRLSEPIQPPSPGPPQPINPKRRP
;
A
#
# COMPACT_ATOMS: atom_id res chain seq x y z
N HIS A 1 61.48 -53.17 -20.78
CA HIS A 1 62.83 -52.68 -21.18
C HIS A 1 62.70 -51.78 -22.40
N PRO A 2 63.63 -50.85 -22.69
CA PRO A 2 63.32 -49.60 -23.43
C PRO A 2 64.13 -49.40 -24.73
N LEU A 3 63.99 -48.22 -25.35
CA LEU A 3 64.93 -47.36 -26.13
C LEU A 3 64.07 -46.35 -26.93
N ALA A 4 64.46 -45.12 -27.34
CA ALA A 4 65.49 -44.13 -26.96
C ALA A 4 65.29 -42.84 -27.81
N ALA A 5 65.86 -41.64 -27.56
CA ALA A 5 66.39 -40.94 -26.36
C ALA A 5 66.89 -39.52 -26.80
N ARG A 6 67.38 -38.69 -25.84
CA ARG A 6 68.12 -37.38 -25.95
C ARG A 6 67.27 -36.11 -25.69
N ARG A 7 67.79 -35.06 -25.02
CA ARG A 7 69.12 -34.80 -24.39
C ARG A 7 69.01 -33.78 -23.24
N ALA A 8 69.97 -33.78 -22.31
CA ALA A 8 70.18 -32.81 -21.20
C ALA A 8 71.68 -32.35 -21.24
N PRO A 9 72.36 -31.68 -20.24
CA PRO A 9 72.03 -31.52 -18.81
C PRO A 9 72.52 -30.22 -18.04
N ALA A 10 72.19 -30.18 -16.73
CA ALA A 10 73.01 -29.71 -15.58
C ALA A 10 73.32 -28.20 -15.32
N ALA A 11 73.83 -27.92 -14.11
CA ALA A 11 74.13 -26.61 -13.49
C ALA A 11 75.34 -26.71 -12.49
N PRO A 12 75.47 -25.84 -11.46
CA PRO A 12 76.30 -24.62 -11.36
C PRO A 12 77.68 -24.85 -10.66
N PRO A 13 78.62 -23.87 -10.54
CA PRO A 13 78.61 -22.87 -9.42
C PRO A 13 79.41 -21.53 -9.63
N ALA A 14 79.59 -20.77 -8.54
CA ALA A 14 80.66 -19.79 -8.22
C ALA A 14 80.50 -18.27 -8.55
N ASP A 15 81.12 -17.44 -7.67
CA ASP A 15 81.16 -15.97 -7.56
C ASP A 15 82.64 -15.55 -7.31
N PRO A 16 83.19 -14.47 -7.91
CA PRO A 16 83.26 -13.17 -7.20
C PRO A 16 83.29 -11.89 -8.09
N GLY A 17 82.76 -10.74 -7.61
CA GLY A 17 83.08 -9.43 -8.22
C GLY A 17 82.30 -8.16 -7.78
N HIS A 18 82.79 -7.43 -6.79
CA HIS A 18 82.34 -6.06 -6.41
C HIS A 18 82.82 -4.95 -7.40
N PRO A 19 82.36 -3.67 -7.29
CA PRO A 19 81.03 -3.16 -6.90
C PRO A 19 80.52 -1.98 -7.81
N ARG A 20 79.24 -1.60 -7.75
CA ARG A 20 78.78 -0.24 -8.16
C ARG A 20 77.40 0.16 -7.58
N ARG A 21 77.15 1.48 -7.56
CA ARG A 21 76.06 2.21 -6.86
C ARG A 21 74.63 1.83 -7.30
N PRO A 22 73.62 1.99 -6.42
CA PRO A 22 72.21 1.94 -6.80
C PRO A 22 71.77 3.19 -7.59
N VAL A 23 70.81 3.01 -8.50
CA VAL A 23 70.06 4.07 -9.20
C VAL A 23 68.59 3.62 -9.27
N ALA A 24 67.64 4.55 -9.09
CA ALA A 24 66.23 4.22 -8.93
C ALA A 24 65.48 4.02 -10.28
N PRO A 25 64.52 3.07 -10.36
CA PRO A 25 63.62 2.92 -11.50
C PRO A 25 62.47 3.94 -11.47
N THR A 26 61.90 4.24 -12.64
CA THR A 26 60.79 5.20 -12.83
C THR A 26 59.45 4.46 -13.02
N PRO A 27 58.35 4.87 -12.36
CA PRO A 27 57.04 4.23 -12.55
C PRO A 27 56.30 4.72 -13.80
N VAL A 28 55.37 3.90 -14.31
CA VAL A 28 54.52 4.16 -15.49
C VAL A 28 53.06 4.45 -15.07
N ALA A 29 52.32 5.17 -15.90
CA ALA A 29 51.06 5.84 -15.56
C ALA A 29 49.84 4.92 -15.40
N ALA A 30 48.84 5.41 -14.66
CA ALA A 30 47.53 4.78 -14.44
C ALA A 30 46.40 5.51 -15.20
N ALA A 31 45.28 4.79 -15.43
CA ALA A 31 44.08 5.28 -16.13
C ALA A 31 43.10 6.00 -15.17
N PRO A 32 42.06 6.71 -15.67
CA PRO A 32 41.46 7.84 -14.95
C PRO A 32 40.50 7.44 -13.82
N SER A 33 40.68 8.05 -12.65
CA SER A 33 39.72 8.02 -11.53
C SER A 33 38.63 9.08 -11.68
N GLY A 34 37.44 8.82 -11.15
CA GLY A 34 36.28 9.72 -11.23
C GLY A 34 36.43 11.03 -10.44
N LEU A 35 35.60 12.03 -10.77
CA LEU A 35 35.70 13.38 -10.21
C LEU A 35 35.39 13.44 -8.71
N ALA A 36 36.39 13.84 -7.92
CA ALA A 36 36.21 14.33 -6.56
C ALA A 36 35.49 15.71 -6.56
N PRO A 37 34.70 16.04 -5.51
CA PRO A 37 33.94 17.29 -5.45
C PRO A 37 34.82 18.54 -5.31
N ARG A 38 34.39 19.64 -5.94
CA ARG A 38 35.00 20.97 -5.79
C ARG A 38 34.82 21.53 -4.36
N PRO A 39 35.74 22.36 -3.85
CA PRO A 39 35.62 22.97 -2.52
C PRO A 39 34.39 23.88 -2.41
N PRO A 40 33.82 24.04 -1.20
CA PRO A 40 32.63 24.85 -0.99
C PRO A 40 32.92 26.36 -1.18
N ILE A 41 32.00 27.02 -1.87
CA ILE A 41 32.01 28.46 -2.11
C ILE A 41 31.70 29.22 -0.81
N GLY A 42 32.51 30.24 -0.49
CA GLY A 42 32.30 31.13 0.65
C GLY A 42 31.26 32.22 0.39
N LEU A 43 30.60 32.71 1.44
CA LEU A 43 29.48 33.68 1.39
C LEU A 43 29.75 34.96 0.59
N HIS A 44 31.01 35.35 0.40
CA HIS A 44 31.41 36.54 -0.38
C HIS A 44 31.17 36.40 -1.89
N GLN A 45 30.88 35.19 -2.41
CA GLN A 45 30.76 34.91 -3.85
C GLN A 45 29.31 34.73 -4.34
N LEU A 46 28.29 34.81 -3.47
CA LEU A 46 26.89 34.79 -3.92
C LEU A 46 26.59 36.02 -4.79
N THR A 47 26.13 35.79 -6.03
CA THR A 47 25.81 36.87 -6.97
C THR A 47 24.60 37.68 -6.51
N ALA A 48 24.39 38.85 -7.09
CA ALA A 48 23.17 39.63 -6.84
C ALA A 48 21.89 38.87 -7.28
N PHE A 49 21.99 37.98 -8.27
CA PHE A 49 20.87 37.15 -8.72
C PHE A 49 20.52 36.06 -7.70
N ASP A 50 21.51 35.35 -7.16
CA ASP A 50 21.27 34.28 -6.15
C ASP A 50 20.55 34.83 -4.92
N ARG A 51 20.91 36.05 -4.49
CA ARG A 51 20.26 36.75 -3.36
C ARG A 51 18.82 37.14 -3.67
N LEU A 52 18.52 37.55 -4.91
CA LEU A 52 17.15 37.84 -5.36
C LEU A 52 16.31 36.58 -5.50
N VAL A 53 16.89 35.47 -5.98
CA VAL A 53 16.23 34.15 -6.03
C VAL A 53 15.89 33.67 -4.61
N LEU A 54 16.83 33.77 -3.67
CA LEU A 54 16.58 33.48 -2.25
C LEU A 54 15.50 34.40 -1.66
N ALA A 55 15.56 35.71 -1.92
CA ALA A 55 14.56 36.65 -1.40
C ALA A 55 13.15 36.39 -1.94
N VAL A 56 13.00 35.99 -3.21
CA VAL A 56 11.70 35.60 -3.79
C VAL A 56 11.19 34.28 -3.20
N LEU A 57 12.07 33.33 -2.90
CA LEU A 57 11.70 32.06 -2.26
C LEU A 57 11.30 32.23 -0.80
N VAL A 58 12.04 33.04 -0.04
CA VAL A 58 11.70 33.36 1.36
C VAL A 58 10.41 34.18 1.41
N GLY A 59 10.32 35.29 0.68
CA GLY A 59 9.12 36.15 0.63
C GLY A 59 7.94 35.60 -0.19
N SER A 60 7.86 34.28 -0.37
CA SER A 60 6.74 33.58 -0.99
C SER A 60 6.43 32.23 -0.33
N GLY A 61 6.92 31.92 0.88
CA GLY A 61 6.67 30.65 1.55
C GLY A 61 7.28 29.41 0.87
N GLY A 62 8.44 29.56 0.20
CA GLY A 62 9.17 28.46 -0.44
C GLY A 62 8.84 28.24 -1.92
N TRP A 63 8.92 26.98 -2.38
CA TRP A 63 8.76 26.61 -3.80
C TRP A 63 7.31 26.19 -4.11
N ASN A 64 6.53 27.11 -4.68
CA ASN A 64 5.13 26.93 -5.06
C ASN A 64 4.86 27.60 -6.43
N ALA A 65 3.64 27.50 -6.96
CA ALA A 65 3.30 28.07 -8.28
C ALA A 65 3.57 29.58 -8.36
N THR A 66 3.26 30.33 -7.30
CA THR A 66 3.45 31.79 -7.21
C THR A 66 4.94 32.17 -7.22
N SER A 67 5.77 31.48 -6.44
CA SER A 67 7.22 31.71 -6.44
C SER A 67 7.87 31.25 -7.75
N ARG A 68 7.40 30.15 -8.36
CA ARG A 68 7.83 29.67 -9.68
C ARG A 68 7.55 30.70 -10.77
N ALA A 69 6.35 31.30 -10.80
CA ALA A 69 6.02 32.38 -11.72
C ALA A 69 6.87 33.65 -11.48
N ARG A 70 7.02 34.08 -10.22
CA ARG A 70 7.88 35.22 -9.84
C ARG A 70 9.35 35.00 -10.25
N LEU A 71 9.88 33.79 -10.08
CA LEU A 71 11.24 33.43 -10.46
C LEU A 71 11.45 33.34 -11.98
N VAL A 72 10.46 32.89 -12.75
CA VAL A 72 10.52 32.93 -14.22
C VAL A 72 10.56 34.38 -14.73
N VAL A 73 9.74 35.27 -14.16
CA VAL A 73 9.78 36.71 -14.46
C VAL A 73 11.13 37.34 -14.06
N LEU A 74 11.69 36.93 -12.91
CA LEU A 74 13.01 37.38 -12.45
C LEU A 74 14.13 36.89 -13.39
N ALA A 75 14.12 35.62 -13.80
CA ALA A 75 15.11 35.04 -14.69
C ALA A 75 15.09 35.71 -16.07
N ALA A 76 13.89 35.92 -16.65
CA ALA A 76 13.71 36.67 -17.90
C ALA A 76 14.26 38.10 -17.78
N ARG A 77 14.01 38.80 -16.65
CA ARG A 77 14.53 40.16 -16.39
C ARG A 77 16.06 40.23 -16.25
N HIS A 78 16.70 39.12 -15.88
CA HIS A 78 18.16 38.99 -15.78
C HIS A 78 18.79 38.24 -16.97
N ASN A 79 18.02 37.94 -18.01
CA ASN A 79 18.45 37.22 -19.22
C ASN A 79 19.03 35.81 -18.93
N VAL A 80 18.57 35.17 -17.84
CA VAL A 80 18.96 33.82 -17.42
C VAL A 80 17.95 32.81 -17.99
N SER A 81 18.43 31.73 -18.60
CA SER A 81 17.54 30.67 -19.10
C SER A 81 16.86 29.92 -17.95
N VAL A 82 15.71 29.29 -18.23
CA VAL A 82 14.98 28.46 -17.24
C VAL A 82 15.87 27.34 -16.70
N GLU A 83 16.71 26.76 -17.56
CA GLU A 83 17.71 25.75 -17.17
C GLU A 83 18.81 26.33 -16.27
N GLY A 84 19.30 27.55 -16.55
CA GLY A 84 20.24 28.26 -15.68
C GLY A 84 19.65 28.59 -14.31
N LEU A 85 18.38 28.99 -14.24
CA LEU A 85 17.64 29.19 -13.00
C LEU A 85 17.56 27.88 -12.18
N LEU A 86 17.27 26.75 -12.83
CA LEU A 86 17.22 25.44 -12.18
C LEU A 86 18.60 24.96 -11.70
N MET A 87 19.69 25.28 -12.42
CA MET A 87 21.05 25.05 -11.92
C MET A 87 21.40 25.91 -10.70
N VAL A 88 21.00 27.18 -10.67
CA VAL A 88 21.17 28.06 -9.49
C VAL A 88 20.41 27.52 -8.28
N VAL A 89 19.12 27.17 -8.44
CA VAL A 89 18.28 26.67 -7.35
C VAL A 89 18.79 25.31 -6.83
N SER A 90 19.17 24.38 -7.72
CA SER A 90 19.73 23.09 -7.29
C SER A 90 21.12 23.21 -6.64
N GLY A 91 21.94 24.17 -7.09
CA GLY A 91 23.21 24.54 -6.43
C GLY A 91 22.99 25.06 -5.00
N LEU A 92 22.03 25.96 -4.81
CA LEU A 92 21.64 26.49 -3.50
C LEU A 92 21.10 25.40 -2.57
N VAL A 93 20.22 24.52 -3.05
CA VAL A 93 19.70 23.38 -2.28
C VAL A 93 20.83 22.42 -1.88
N ARG A 94 21.81 22.18 -2.75
CA ARG A 94 22.99 21.36 -2.45
C ARG A 94 23.91 22.02 -1.41
N HIS A 95 24.06 23.34 -1.45
CA HIS A 95 24.83 24.11 -0.46
C HIS A 95 24.17 24.04 0.93
N VAL A 96 22.86 24.29 1.05
CA VAL A 96 22.12 24.20 2.33
C VAL A 96 22.19 22.81 2.96
N ARG A 97 22.29 21.73 2.17
CA ARG A 97 22.47 20.35 2.65
C ARG A 97 23.88 20.05 3.19
N SER A 98 24.88 20.91 2.98
CA SER A 98 26.30 20.65 3.32
C SER A 98 26.75 21.12 4.71
N GLY A 99 25.84 21.61 5.57
CA GLY A 99 26.04 21.69 7.02
C GLY A 99 26.96 22.79 7.58
N VAL A 100 27.56 23.64 6.74
CA VAL A 100 28.39 24.78 7.21
C VAL A 100 27.51 25.87 7.88
N ARG A 101 28.08 26.60 8.86
CA ARG A 101 27.40 27.65 9.65
C ARG A 101 26.52 28.56 8.80
N ARG A 102 25.27 28.76 9.23
CA ARG A 102 24.33 29.69 8.62
C ARG A 102 24.78 31.15 8.84
N PRO A 103 24.55 32.07 7.89
CA PRO A 103 24.53 33.51 8.15
C PRO A 103 23.35 33.88 9.07
N ASP A 104 23.43 35.04 9.72
CA ASP A 104 22.36 35.51 10.62
C ASP A 104 21.09 35.90 9.85
N ALA A 105 19.94 35.40 10.31
CA ALA A 105 18.64 35.71 9.74
C ALA A 105 18.30 37.21 9.89
N HIS A 106 18.77 37.87 10.94
CA HIS A 106 18.44 39.28 11.23
C HIS A 106 19.19 40.25 10.27
N GLU A 107 20.39 39.90 9.83
CA GLU A 107 21.11 40.64 8.78
C GLU A 107 20.48 40.43 7.39
N LEU A 108 20.07 39.20 7.07
CA LEU A 108 19.42 38.88 5.80
C LEU A 108 18.04 39.53 5.66
N ALA A 109 17.20 39.47 6.70
CA ALA A 109 15.89 40.12 6.71
C ALA A 109 16.02 41.63 6.57
N SER A 110 16.89 42.27 7.36
CA SER A 110 17.09 43.72 7.30
C SER A 110 17.72 44.19 5.98
N SER A 111 18.53 43.36 5.32
CA SER A 111 19.05 43.62 3.96
C SER A 111 17.95 43.52 2.89
N ALA A 112 17.06 42.52 2.99
CA ALA A 112 15.93 42.35 2.08
C ALA A 112 14.93 43.53 2.19
N SER A 113 14.61 43.98 3.40
CA SER A 113 13.72 45.12 3.62
C SER A 113 14.25 46.42 3.02
N ARG A 114 15.56 46.68 3.10
CA ARG A 114 16.20 47.87 2.47
C ARG A 114 16.12 47.81 0.95
N LEU A 115 16.43 46.65 0.35
CA LEU A 115 16.37 46.46 -1.12
C LEU A 115 14.94 46.45 -1.69
N MET A 116 13.93 46.17 -0.86
CA MET A 116 12.51 46.33 -1.23
C MET A 116 12.04 47.78 -1.14
N ALA A 117 12.53 48.56 -0.16
CA ALA A 117 12.15 49.96 0.03
C ALA A 117 12.66 50.90 -1.08
N GLU A 118 13.79 50.60 -1.72
CA GLU A 118 14.40 51.45 -2.76
C GLU A 118 13.77 51.34 -4.17
N ARG A 119 12.60 50.71 -4.33
CA ARG A 119 11.97 50.52 -5.67
C ARG A 119 10.56 51.10 -5.76
N THR A 120 10.49 52.40 -6.05
CA THR A 120 9.30 53.02 -6.64
C THR A 120 8.95 52.40 -8.00
N THR A 121 7.68 52.46 -8.37
CA THR A 121 7.11 51.75 -9.51
C THR A 121 7.48 52.37 -10.86
N PRO A 122 8.01 51.59 -11.83
CA PRO A 122 8.09 52.03 -13.22
C PRO A 122 6.72 51.89 -13.89
N THR A 123 6.27 52.93 -14.59
CA THR A 123 5.02 52.93 -15.36
C THR A 123 5.03 51.91 -16.50
N PRO A 124 3.92 51.22 -16.79
CA PRO A 124 3.86 50.23 -17.86
C PRO A 124 4.03 50.89 -19.24
N GLY A 125 4.87 50.30 -20.09
CA GLY A 125 5.16 50.81 -21.43
C GLY A 125 3.95 50.68 -22.38
N ARG A 126 3.98 51.46 -23.47
CA ARG A 126 2.86 51.59 -24.44
C ARG A 126 2.32 50.27 -25.01
N VAL A 127 3.13 49.21 -25.06
CA VAL A 127 2.70 47.88 -25.52
C VAL A 127 1.83 47.16 -24.47
N GLY A 128 2.13 47.31 -23.17
CA GLY A 128 1.30 46.77 -22.09
C GLY A 128 -0.09 47.38 -22.10
N GLN A 129 -0.16 48.73 -22.15
CA GLN A 129 -1.43 49.46 -22.27
C GLN A 129 -2.21 49.18 -23.57
N ALA A 130 -1.55 48.66 -24.61
CA ALA A 130 -2.24 48.20 -25.81
C ALA A 130 -2.80 46.77 -25.63
N LEU A 131 -2.07 45.90 -24.93
CA LEU A 131 -2.49 44.54 -24.63
C LEU A 131 -3.66 44.51 -23.63
N GLU A 132 -3.58 45.29 -22.55
CA GLU A 132 -4.66 45.46 -21.56
C GLU A 132 -5.95 45.94 -22.23
N ARG A 133 -5.89 47.01 -23.05
CA ARG A 133 -7.07 47.50 -23.79
C ARG A 133 -7.68 46.47 -24.76
N VAL A 134 -6.86 45.61 -25.38
CA VAL A 134 -7.38 44.51 -26.22
C VAL A 134 -8.04 43.43 -25.35
N GLN A 135 -7.44 43.11 -24.20
CA GLN A 135 -7.95 42.12 -23.27
C GLN A 135 -9.27 42.56 -22.61
N ASP A 136 -9.39 43.83 -22.21
CA ASP A 136 -10.61 44.42 -21.66
C ASP A 136 -11.73 44.46 -22.71
N VAL A 137 -11.45 44.93 -23.94
CA VAL A 137 -12.45 45.00 -25.02
C VAL A 137 -12.96 43.60 -25.43
N VAL A 138 -12.10 42.57 -25.39
CA VAL A 138 -12.52 41.18 -25.62
C VAL A 138 -13.33 40.63 -24.44
N ALA A 139 -12.97 40.96 -23.19
CA ALA A 139 -13.73 40.54 -22.01
C ALA A 139 -15.13 41.18 -21.94
N GLU A 140 -15.29 42.39 -22.46
CA GLU A 140 -16.57 43.10 -22.52
C GLU A 140 -17.48 42.57 -23.64
N GLU A 141 -16.99 42.45 -24.88
CA GLU A 141 -17.78 41.92 -26.00
C GLU A 141 -18.09 40.41 -25.87
N LEU A 142 -17.38 39.66 -25.00
CA LEU A 142 -17.75 38.29 -24.62
C LEU A 142 -18.91 38.20 -23.61
N ARG A 143 -19.26 39.31 -22.95
CA ARG A 143 -20.41 39.43 -22.03
C ARG A 143 -21.64 40.09 -22.68
N ALA A 144 -21.46 40.73 -23.84
CA ALA A 144 -22.51 41.44 -24.55
C ALA A 144 -23.42 40.49 -25.35
N GLU A 145 -24.61 40.19 -24.84
CA GLU A 145 -25.62 39.39 -25.55
C GLU A 145 -26.26 40.17 -26.72
N GLY A 146 -25.59 40.17 -27.87
CA GLY A 146 -26.11 40.76 -29.10
C GLY A 146 -25.62 40.07 -30.38
N VAL A 147 -26.32 40.31 -31.49
CA VAL A 147 -25.92 39.78 -32.81
C VAL A 147 -24.70 40.54 -33.36
N TRP A 148 -24.59 41.84 -33.09
CA TRP A 148 -23.54 42.71 -33.63
C TRP A 148 -22.13 42.44 -33.05
N PRO A 149 -21.96 42.21 -31.72
CA PRO A 149 -20.71 41.71 -31.14
C PRO A 149 -20.20 40.44 -31.83
N ARG A 150 -21.08 39.47 -32.11
CA ARG A 150 -20.71 38.19 -32.75
C ARG A 150 -20.14 38.38 -34.17
N VAL A 151 -20.70 39.32 -34.95
CA VAL A 151 -20.17 39.67 -36.28
C VAL A 151 -18.78 40.30 -36.16
N ARG A 152 -18.57 41.23 -35.22
CA ARG A 152 -17.24 41.82 -34.94
C ARG A 152 -16.22 40.77 -34.49
N LEU A 153 -16.61 39.86 -33.60
CA LEU A 153 -15.76 38.78 -33.12
C LEU A 153 -15.33 37.86 -34.27
N SER A 154 -16.26 37.53 -35.17
CA SER A 154 -15.98 36.72 -36.38
C SER A 154 -14.99 37.42 -37.32
N VAL A 155 -15.10 38.73 -37.50
CA VAL A 155 -14.13 39.52 -38.29
C VAL A 155 -12.76 39.57 -37.61
N LEU A 156 -12.71 39.72 -36.27
CA LEU A 156 -11.46 39.72 -35.51
C LEU A 156 -10.72 38.37 -35.61
N PHE A 157 -11.44 37.26 -35.38
CA PHE A 157 -10.87 35.92 -35.54
C PHE A 157 -10.48 35.63 -36.99
N GLY A 158 -11.27 36.07 -37.98
CA GLY A 158 -10.91 35.97 -39.40
C GLY A 158 -9.59 36.68 -39.73
N ALA A 159 -9.38 37.89 -39.19
CA ALA A 159 -8.14 38.63 -39.36
C ALA A 159 -6.94 37.95 -38.67
N ILE A 160 -7.12 37.37 -37.48
CA ILE A 160 -6.08 36.60 -36.76
C ILE A 160 -5.71 35.33 -37.54
N VAL A 161 -6.68 34.60 -38.09
CA VAL A 161 -6.43 33.42 -38.93
C VAL A 161 -5.71 33.79 -40.23
N LEU A 162 -6.06 34.92 -40.85
CA LEU A 162 -5.34 35.44 -42.03
C LEU A 162 -3.89 35.82 -41.71
N LEU A 163 -3.65 36.39 -40.52
CA LEU A 163 -2.31 36.72 -40.03
C LEU A 163 -1.46 35.46 -39.77
N LEU A 164 -2.02 34.44 -39.12
CA LEU A 164 -1.33 33.16 -38.93
C LEU A 164 -1.06 32.45 -40.27
N GLY A 165 -2.04 32.43 -41.18
CA GLY A 165 -1.89 31.82 -42.50
C GLY A 165 -0.79 32.48 -43.34
N THR A 166 -0.73 33.82 -43.37
CA THR A 166 0.33 34.55 -44.06
C THR A 166 1.71 34.37 -43.41
N LEU A 167 1.78 34.23 -42.08
CA LEU A 167 3.03 33.94 -41.37
C LEU A 167 3.51 32.49 -41.61
N PHE A 168 2.59 31.53 -41.67
CA PHE A 168 2.87 30.13 -42.00
C PHE A 168 3.36 29.95 -43.45
N VAL A 169 2.68 30.59 -44.42
CA VAL A 169 3.15 30.64 -45.82
C VAL A 169 4.52 31.28 -45.92
N ARG A 170 4.80 32.34 -45.16
CA ARG A 170 6.12 32.99 -45.11
C ARG A 170 7.21 32.09 -44.51
N MET A 171 6.86 31.23 -43.55
CA MET A 171 7.78 30.24 -42.97
C MET A 171 8.11 29.11 -43.96
N LEU A 172 7.13 28.67 -44.75
CA LEU A 172 7.30 27.67 -45.83
C LEU A 172 8.12 28.17 -47.03
N LEU A 173 8.29 29.48 -47.18
CA LEU A 173 9.02 30.11 -48.29
C LEU A 173 10.48 30.49 -47.94
N LEU A 174 10.99 30.12 -46.77
CA LEU A 174 12.40 30.28 -46.41
C LEU A 174 13.22 29.02 -46.79
N PRO A 175 14.33 29.15 -47.56
CA PRO A 175 15.16 28.00 -47.92
C PRO A 175 15.96 27.48 -46.71
N PRO A 176 16.22 26.16 -46.63
CA PRO A 176 16.93 25.56 -45.50
C PRO A 176 18.44 25.86 -45.52
N SER A 177 18.99 26.23 -44.37
CA SER A 177 20.42 26.50 -44.16
C SER A 177 21.27 25.21 -44.20
N LEU A 178 22.37 25.22 -44.95
CA LEU A 178 23.32 24.11 -45.02
C LEU A 178 24.24 24.04 -43.77
N PRO A 179 24.70 22.85 -43.36
CA PRO A 179 25.66 22.67 -42.27
C PRO A 179 27.09 23.12 -42.67
N GLY A 180 27.83 23.69 -41.72
CA GLY A 180 29.20 24.18 -41.92
C GLY A 180 30.29 23.10 -41.79
N PRO A 181 31.48 23.29 -42.42
CA PRO A 181 32.57 22.30 -42.45
C PRO A 181 33.43 22.26 -41.17
N PRO A 182 34.14 21.14 -40.91
CA PRO A 182 35.02 20.98 -39.74
C PRO A 182 36.31 21.82 -39.83
N ARG A 183 36.96 22.06 -38.68
CA ARG A 183 38.27 22.73 -38.57
C ARG A 183 39.40 21.76 -38.19
N PRO A 184 40.63 21.96 -38.70
CA PRO A 184 41.78 21.06 -38.48
C PRO A 184 42.57 21.32 -37.18
N SER A 185 43.55 20.46 -36.92
CA SER A 185 44.34 20.38 -35.68
C SER A 185 45.82 20.83 -35.84
N ALA A 186 46.56 20.83 -34.71
CA ALA A 186 48.03 20.98 -34.56
C ALA A 186 48.59 22.43 -34.64
N PRO A 187 49.80 22.72 -34.08
CA PRO A 187 50.80 21.81 -33.48
C PRO A 187 51.13 22.09 -31.98
N LEU A 188 52.21 21.46 -31.49
CA LEU A 188 52.66 21.34 -30.09
C LEU A 188 53.80 22.30 -29.69
N ALA A 189 54.09 22.28 -28.37
CA ALA A 189 55.37 22.57 -27.68
C ALA A 189 55.68 24.04 -27.26
N PRO A 190 56.50 24.24 -26.20
CA PRO A 190 56.63 23.42 -24.98
C PRO A 190 56.62 24.26 -23.67
N GLU A 191 56.25 23.62 -22.56
CA GLU A 191 56.42 24.19 -21.22
C GLU A 191 57.90 24.19 -20.77
N ARG A 192 58.26 25.13 -19.87
CA ARG A 192 59.46 25.04 -19.02
C ARG A 192 59.08 25.25 -17.57
N SER A 193 59.65 24.41 -16.71
CA SER A 193 59.23 24.22 -15.32
C SER A 193 59.78 25.29 -14.35
N SER A 194 59.01 25.58 -13.30
CA SER A 194 59.54 26.04 -12.01
C SER A 194 58.72 25.43 -10.87
N SER A 195 59.23 24.37 -10.25
CA SER A 195 58.59 23.72 -9.11
C SER A 195 58.99 24.41 -7.80
N ALA A 196 58.02 24.61 -6.89
CA ALA A 196 58.26 24.97 -5.49
C ALA A 196 57.54 23.96 -4.58
N ARG A 197 58.21 23.52 -3.50
CA ARG A 197 57.82 22.33 -2.72
C ARG A 197 58.12 22.54 -1.24
N VAL A 198 57.08 22.52 -0.39
CA VAL A 198 57.16 22.48 1.08
C VAL A 198 55.95 21.68 1.61
N PRO A 199 55.98 21.11 2.82
CA PRO A 199 55.51 19.73 3.01
C PRO A 199 54.20 19.60 3.80
N GLY A 200 53.54 18.44 3.66
CA GLY A 200 52.43 18.04 4.53
C GLY A 200 52.93 17.42 5.84
N LEU A 201 52.22 17.72 6.93
CA LEU A 201 52.27 16.95 8.18
C LEU A 201 51.21 15.82 8.14
N PRO A 202 51.48 14.64 8.72
CA PRO A 202 50.50 13.57 8.77
C PRO A 202 49.44 13.84 9.83
N ILE A 203 48.17 13.57 9.49
CA ILE A 203 47.10 13.34 10.46
C ILE A 203 46.59 11.94 10.19
N GLU A 204 46.86 11.03 11.13
CA GLU A 204 46.27 9.70 11.11
C GLU A 204 44.77 9.81 11.39
N SER A 205 43.97 8.93 10.78
CA SER A 205 42.57 8.72 11.13
C SER A 205 42.34 7.21 11.17
N PRO A 206 41.64 6.69 12.19
CA PRO A 206 41.64 5.26 12.49
C PRO A 206 40.92 4.47 11.39
N ALA A 207 41.54 3.38 10.95
CA ALA A 207 40.92 2.45 10.01
C ALA A 207 39.82 1.65 10.71
N GLY A 208 38.56 1.89 10.34
CA GLY A 208 37.52 0.88 10.50
C GLY A 208 37.80 -0.32 9.58
N PRO A 209 37.35 -1.54 9.94
CA PRO A 209 37.62 -2.72 9.13
C PRO A 209 37.00 -2.57 7.74
N ALA A 210 37.83 -2.63 6.71
CA ALA A 210 37.37 -2.62 5.33
C ALA A 210 36.56 -3.89 5.05
N ARG A 211 35.31 -3.73 4.58
CA ARG A 211 34.53 -4.86 4.07
C ARG A 211 35.30 -5.50 2.91
N PRO A 212 35.46 -6.83 2.86
CA PRO A 212 36.14 -7.49 1.75
C PRO A 212 35.38 -7.21 0.45
N VAL A 213 36.12 -6.97 -0.63
CA VAL A 213 35.53 -6.82 -1.97
C VAL A 213 35.11 -8.21 -2.44
N MET A 214 33.82 -8.54 -2.23
CA MET A 214 33.26 -9.83 -2.62
C MET A 214 33.41 -10.05 -4.13
N LEU A 215 34.00 -11.20 -4.48
CA LEU A 215 34.24 -11.60 -5.87
C LEU A 215 33.09 -12.49 -6.34
N ILE A 216 32.37 -12.04 -7.36
CA ILE A 216 31.35 -12.84 -8.04
C ILE A 216 32.04 -13.93 -8.88
N ALA A 217 31.49 -15.15 -8.90
CA ALA A 217 31.95 -16.22 -9.80
C ALA A 217 31.89 -15.77 -11.27
N LYS A 218 32.98 -15.99 -12.02
CA LYS A 218 33.14 -15.51 -13.41
C LYS A 218 33.12 -16.65 -14.41
N PHE A 219 31.95 -16.92 -14.95
CA PHE A 219 31.79 -17.78 -16.13
C PHE A 219 32.01 -16.98 -17.43
N PRO A 220 32.54 -17.59 -18.51
CA PRO A 220 32.77 -16.90 -19.79
C PRO A 220 31.48 -16.55 -20.54
N SER A 221 30.41 -17.30 -20.25
CA SER A 221 29.00 -17.06 -20.59
C SER A 221 28.15 -17.49 -19.39
N PRO A 222 26.91 -17.01 -19.22
CA PRO A 222 26.01 -17.56 -18.21
C PRO A 222 25.85 -19.07 -18.43
N PRO A 223 26.08 -19.93 -17.42
CA PRO A 223 26.07 -21.37 -17.61
C PRO A 223 24.62 -21.87 -17.68
N THR A 224 24.15 -22.12 -18.89
CA THR A 224 22.81 -22.63 -19.21
C THR A 224 22.88 -23.36 -20.55
N PHE A 225 22.03 -24.35 -20.77
CA PHE A 225 21.99 -25.15 -22.01
C PHE A 225 20.59 -25.18 -22.61
N ARG A 226 20.47 -25.62 -23.87
CA ARG A 226 19.18 -25.82 -24.56
C ARG A 226 19.26 -26.99 -25.54
N GLY A 227 19.07 -28.19 -25.01
CA GLY A 227 18.85 -29.40 -25.81
C GLY A 227 17.56 -29.32 -26.63
N GLN A 228 17.27 -30.36 -27.41
CA GLN A 228 16.08 -30.43 -28.25
C GLN A 228 14.85 -30.80 -27.39
N PRO A 229 13.90 -29.88 -27.12
CA PRO A 229 12.78 -30.15 -26.22
C PRO A 229 11.71 -31.08 -26.81
N ARG A 230 11.85 -31.45 -28.10
CA ARG A 230 10.95 -32.34 -28.84
C ARG A 230 11.75 -33.13 -29.89
N PRO A 231 12.26 -34.33 -29.56
CA PRO A 231 12.95 -35.18 -30.53
C PRO A 231 12.03 -35.55 -31.70
N ALA A 232 12.59 -35.61 -32.92
CA ALA A 232 11.81 -35.88 -34.13
C ALA A 232 11.08 -37.24 -34.09
N GLU A 233 11.65 -38.24 -33.43
CA GLU A 233 11.04 -39.57 -33.23
C GLU A 233 9.74 -39.50 -32.44
N ALA A 234 9.68 -38.64 -31.41
CA ALA A 234 8.47 -38.42 -30.61
C ALA A 234 7.39 -37.66 -31.37
N LEU A 235 7.77 -36.73 -32.27
CA LEU A 235 6.83 -36.07 -33.18
C LEU A 235 6.23 -37.08 -34.18
N ASN A 236 7.06 -37.96 -34.75
CA ASN A 236 6.60 -39.03 -35.62
C ASN A 236 5.64 -40.01 -34.91
N ALA A 237 5.88 -40.30 -33.62
CA ALA A 237 4.97 -41.10 -32.80
C ALA A 237 3.68 -40.33 -32.45
N LEU A 238 3.75 -39.02 -32.22
CA LEU A 238 2.59 -38.16 -31.98
C LEU A 238 1.66 -38.08 -33.21
N GLU A 239 2.21 -38.07 -34.43
CA GLU A 239 1.41 -38.15 -35.66
C GLU A 239 0.64 -39.48 -35.77
N ARG A 240 1.21 -40.59 -35.27
CA ARG A 240 0.52 -41.89 -35.17
C ARG A 240 -0.45 -41.98 -33.98
N SER A 241 -0.39 -41.05 -33.02
CA SER A 241 -1.09 -41.17 -31.73
C SER A 241 -2.61 -41.23 -31.82
N GLY A 242 -3.22 -40.78 -32.93
CA GLY A 242 -4.67 -40.80 -33.12
C GLY A 242 -5.30 -42.19 -33.15
N GLY A 243 -4.53 -43.25 -33.44
CA GLY A 243 -5.01 -44.63 -33.47
C GLY A 243 -4.74 -45.46 -32.20
N ILE A 244 -3.79 -45.03 -31.36
CA ILE A 244 -3.13 -45.89 -30.35
C ILE A 244 -4.12 -46.59 -29.40
N ALA A 245 -5.09 -45.87 -28.83
CA ALA A 245 -6.05 -46.47 -27.91
C ALA A 245 -6.89 -47.59 -28.58
N ALA A 246 -7.32 -47.37 -29.83
CA ALA A 246 -8.06 -48.37 -30.60
C ALA A 246 -7.19 -49.57 -31.01
N GLU A 247 -5.89 -49.36 -31.28
CA GLU A 247 -4.94 -50.43 -31.54
C GLU A 247 -4.67 -51.29 -30.29
N ILE A 248 -4.55 -50.65 -29.13
CA ILE A 248 -4.42 -51.32 -27.83
C ILE A 248 -5.67 -52.16 -27.52
N GLU A 249 -6.88 -51.61 -27.70
CA GLU A 249 -8.12 -52.37 -27.57
C GLU A 249 -8.24 -53.52 -28.60
N HIS A 250 -7.73 -53.34 -29.82
CA HIS A 250 -7.78 -54.36 -30.87
C HIS A 250 -6.81 -55.50 -30.58
N ALA A 251 -5.58 -55.19 -30.14
CA ALA A 251 -4.62 -56.16 -29.65
C ALA A 251 -5.19 -56.90 -28.42
N GLY A 252 -5.72 -56.17 -27.43
CA GLY A 252 -6.39 -56.70 -26.25
C GLY A 252 -7.48 -57.70 -26.59
N ARG A 253 -8.48 -57.31 -27.40
CA ARG A 253 -9.57 -58.20 -27.83
C ARG A 253 -9.07 -59.47 -28.52
N ARG A 254 -8.01 -59.40 -29.33
CA ARG A 254 -7.41 -60.58 -29.97
C ARG A 254 -6.72 -61.53 -29.00
N LEU A 255 -6.22 -61.03 -27.87
CA LEU A 255 -5.57 -61.84 -26.83
C LEU A 255 -6.58 -62.64 -25.98
N VAL A 256 -7.78 -62.08 -25.74
CA VAL A 256 -8.86 -62.76 -25.02
C VAL A 256 -9.39 -63.99 -25.78
N VAL A 257 -9.48 -63.90 -27.11
CA VAL A 257 -10.12 -64.93 -27.96
C VAL A 257 -9.34 -66.25 -27.99
N ASP A 258 -8.00 -66.21 -27.97
CA ASP A 258 -7.13 -67.40 -28.12
C ASP A 258 -6.94 -68.23 -26.82
N ARG A 259 -7.83 -68.08 -25.83
CA ARG A 259 -7.92 -68.91 -24.59
C ARG A 259 -6.57 -69.15 -23.90
N GLY A 260 -5.85 -68.06 -23.60
CA GLY A 260 -4.57 -68.09 -22.89
C GLY A 260 -3.34 -68.34 -23.76
N ARG A 261 -3.48 -68.56 -25.08
CA ARG A 261 -2.35 -68.51 -26.02
C ARG A 261 -2.18 -67.10 -26.56
N VAL A 262 -1.10 -66.43 -26.15
CA VAL A 262 -0.76 -65.09 -26.66
C VAL A 262 -0.41 -65.16 -28.15
N SER A 263 -1.29 -64.65 -29.00
CA SER A 263 -1.05 -64.55 -30.44
C SER A 263 0.13 -63.62 -30.72
N GLU A 264 1.20 -64.14 -31.33
CA GLU A 264 2.46 -63.41 -31.55
C GLU A 264 2.25 -62.12 -32.38
N ALA A 265 1.30 -62.14 -33.32
CA ALA A 265 0.91 -60.96 -34.09
C ALA A 265 0.20 -59.88 -33.24
N ALA A 266 -0.65 -60.29 -32.29
CA ALA A 266 -1.28 -59.36 -31.35
C ALA A 266 -0.26 -58.82 -30.33
N LEU A 267 0.70 -59.65 -29.90
CA LEU A 267 1.79 -59.22 -29.02
C LEU A 267 2.75 -58.21 -29.68
N ARG A 268 3.05 -58.38 -30.98
CA ARG A 268 3.79 -57.37 -31.77
C ARG A 268 3.01 -56.05 -31.86
N GLN A 269 1.71 -56.10 -32.12
CA GLN A 269 0.85 -54.92 -32.18
C GLN A 269 0.77 -54.21 -30.81
N TRP A 270 0.57 -54.97 -29.72
CA TRP A 270 0.62 -54.46 -28.34
C TRP A 270 1.93 -53.74 -28.06
N ARG A 271 3.08 -54.38 -28.32
CA ARG A 271 4.40 -53.79 -28.07
C ARG A 271 4.64 -52.53 -28.90
N ALA A 272 4.22 -52.49 -30.16
CA ALA A 272 4.34 -51.30 -31.01
C ALA A 272 3.51 -50.13 -30.48
N ALA A 273 2.22 -50.36 -30.15
CA ALA A 273 1.33 -49.31 -29.65
C ALA A 273 1.75 -48.80 -28.25
N ILE A 274 2.29 -49.67 -27.38
CA ILE A 274 2.87 -49.28 -26.10
C ILE A 274 4.16 -48.47 -26.30
N ASP A 275 5.05 -48.86 -27.21
CA ASP A 275 6.29 -48.11 -27.45
C ASP A 275 6.00 -46.72 -28.03
N ASP A 276 5.12 -46.63 -29.05
CA ASP A 276 4.66 -45.35 -29.62
C ASP A 276 3.97 -44.45 -28.59
N ALA A 277 3.11 -45.00 -27.72
CA ALA A 277 2.51 -44.24 -26.62
C ALA A 277 3.59 -43.68 -25.68
N SER A 278 4.51 -44.56 -25.26
CA SER A 278 5.58 -44.22 -24.34
C SER A 278 6.62 -43.25 -24.95
N ALA A 279 6.72 -43.20 -26.28
CA ALA A 279 7.57 -42.29 -27.03
C ALA A 279 7.00 -40.87 -27.19
N CYS A 280 5.70 -40.64 -27.01
CA CYS A 280 5.09 -39.31 -27.22
C CYS A 280 4.15 -38.82 -26.12
N TRP A 281 4.00 -39.55 -25.00
CA TRP A 281 3.05 -39.19 -23.93
C TRP A 281 3.15 -37.75 -23.38
N PRO A 282 4.31 -37.07 -23.24
CA PRO A 282 4.36 -35.68 -22.75
C PRO A 282 3.89 -34.65 -23.79
N LEU A 283 3.56 -35.11 -24.99
CA LEU A 283 3.02 -34.30 -26.09
C LEU A 283 1.55 -34.67 -26.38
N MET A 284 0.98 -35.65 -25.67
CA MET A 284 -0.43 -36.03 -25.80
C MET A 284 -1.34 -35.07 -25.03
N GLU A 285 -2.47 -34.69 -25.64
CA GLU A 285 -3.58 -34.11 -24.89
C GLU A 285 -4.04 -35.06 -23.79
N ARG A 286 -4.33 -34.53 -22.59
CA ARG A 286 -4.64 -35.36 -21.42
C ARG A 286 -5.78 -36.36 -21.64
N ILE A 287 -6.82 -35.95 -22.38
CA ILE A 287 -7.95 -36.82 -22.77
C ILE A 287 -7.48 -38.06 -23.56
N ARG A 288 -6.50 -37.91 -24.45
CA ARG A 288 -5.92 -39.03 -25.22
C ARG A 288 -5.06 -39.93 -24.35
N LEU A 289 -4.28 -39.35 -23.43
CA LEU A 289 -3.51 -40.11 -22.44
C LEU A 289 -4.45 -40.96 -21.55
N ASP A 290 -5.51 -40.36 -21.02
CA ASP A 290 -6.50 -41.08 -20.21
C ASP A 290 -7.24 -42.17 -21.02
N GLN A 291 -7.51 -41.94 -22.32
CA GLN A 291 -8.02 -42.98 -23.24
C GLN A 291 -7.04 -44.15 -23.42
N VAL A 292 -5.75 -43.88 -23.60
CA VAL A 292 -4.69 -44.91 -23.71
C VAL A 292 -4.58 -45.71 -22.40
N LEU A 293 -4.57 -45.03 -21.25
CA LEU A 293 -4.54 -45.69 -19.93
C LEU A 293 -5.78 -46.57 -19.69
N ASN A 294 -6.96 -46.13 -20.13
CA ASN A 294 -8.17 -46.93 -20.10
C ASN A 294 -8.07 -48.16 -21.02
N ALA A 295 -7.63 -48.00 -22.27
CA ALA A 295 -7.46 -49.10 -23.22
C ALA A 295 -6.49 -50.18 -22.69
N ILE A 296 -5.39 -49.79 -22.02
CA ILE A 296 -4.44 -50.71 -21.38
C ILE A 296 -5.13 -51.48 -20.24
N ALA A 297 -5.86 -50.78 -19.37
CA ALA A 297 -6.55 -51.41 -18.23
C ALA A 297 -7.69 -52.37 -18.67
N GLU A 298 -8.44 -52.02 -19.72
CA GLU A 298 -9.46 -52.89 -20.31
C GLU A 298 -8.84 -54.12 -20.99
N ALA A 299 -7.73 -53.94 -21.71
CA ALA A 299 -7.01 -55.05 -22.34
C ALA A 299 -6.44 -56.04 -21.32
N LEU A 300 -5.98 -55.57 -20.15
CA LEU A 300 -5.50 -56.42 -19.05
C LEU A 300 -6.64 -57.08 -18.25
N ARG A 301 -7.84 -56.49 -18.21
CA ARG A 301 -9.00 -57.08 -17.51
C ARG A 301 -9.41 -58.44 -18.09
N GLY A 302 -9.30 -58.63 -19.40
CA GLY A 302 -9.69 -59.86 -20.10
C GLY A 302 -8.65 -60.99 -20.07
N VAL A 303 -7.61 -60.91 -19.23
CA VAL A 303 -6.45 -61.83 -19.26
C VAL A 303 -6.48 -62.79 -18.07
N ASP A 304 -7.19 -63.90 -18.24
CA ASP A 304 -7.39 -64.95 -17.22
C ASP A 304 -6.15 -65.84 -16.95
N SER A 305 -4.93 -65.43 -17.32
CA SER A 305 -3.74 -66.29 -17.26
C SER A 305 -2.47 -65.55 -16.86
N THR A 306 -1.82 -66.04 -15.80
CA THR A 306 -0.53 -65.57 -15.27
C THR A 306 0.52 -65.38 -16.36
N SER A 307 0.65 -66.37 -17.25
CA SER A 307 1.65 -66.37 -18.33
C SER A 307 1.37 -65.30 -19.38
N ALA A 308 0.10 -65.04 -19.69
CA ALA A 308 -0.28 -63.97 -20.60
C ALA A 308 -0.08 -62.59 -19.96
N SER A 309 -0.45 -62.43 -18.69
CA SER A 309 -0.19 -61.22 -17.90
C SER A 309 1.30 -60.88 -17.83
N GLN A 310 2.17 -61.86 -17.55
CA GLN A 310 3.63 -61.68 -17.58
C GLN A 310 4.13 -61.19 -18.95
N VAL A 311 3.66 -61.81 -20.04
CA VAL A 311 4.10 -61.49 -21.41
C VAL A 311 3.65 -60.10 -21.88
N LEU A 312 2.49 -59.62 -21.40
CA LEU A 312 1.97 -58.27 -21.70
C LEU A 312 2.60 -57.19 -20.82
N LEU A 313 2.76 -57.45 -19.52
CA LEU A 313 3.44 -56.54 -18.58
C LEU A 313 4.93 -56.40 -18.90
N ALA A 314 5.57 -57.40 -19.51
CA ALA A 314 6.93 -57.28 -20.04
C ALA A 314 7.10 -56.22 -21.16
N ALA A 315 6.01 -55.73 -21.78
CA ALA A 315 6.07 -54.56 -22.66
C ALA A 315 6.09 -53.22 -21.89
N LEU A 316 5.72 -53.26 -20.60
CA LEU A 316 5.66 -52.14 -19.67
C LEU A 316 6.84 -52.17 -18.67
N ASP A 317 7.96 -52.78 -19.05
CA ASP A 317 9.20 -52.69 -18.27
C ASP A 317 9.77 -51.25 -18.36
N PRO A 318 9.85 -50.50 -17.24
CA PRO A 318 10.36 -49.13 -17.22
C PRO A 318 11.89 -49.06 -17.28
N ASN A 319 12.61 -50.18 -17.22
CA ASN A 319 14.08 -50.23 -17.30
C ASN A 319 14.57 -50.09 -18.76
N VAL A 320 14.26 -48.94 -19.38
CA VAL A 320 14.65 -48.64 -20.76
C VAL A 320 16.14 -48.28 -20.82
N PRO A 321 16.94 -48.88 -21.72
CA PRO A 321 18.37 -48.55 -21.83
C PRO A 321 18.60 -47.08 -22.22
N GLN A 322 19.56 -46.42 -21.57
CA GLN A 322 19.95 -45.03 -21.86
C GLN A 322 20.44 -44.77 -23.31
N SER A 323 20.64 -45.83 -24.10
CA SER A 323 20.93 -45.75 -25.53
C SER A 323 19.71 -45.52 -26.42
N ASP A 324 18.48 -45.69 -25.90
CA ASP A 324 17.24 -45.25 -26.56
C ASP A 324 17.10 -43.72 -26.39
N PRO A 325 16.91 -42.93 -27.46
CA PRO A 325 16.88 -41.47 -27.37
C PRO A 325 15.67 -40.92 -26.60
N LEU A 326 14.69 -41.76 -26.30
CA LEU A 326 13.48 -41.44 -25.54
C LEU A 326 13.38 -42.22 -24.22
N TRP A 327 14.49 -42.80 -23.72
CA TRP A 327 14.51 -43.67 -22.54
C TRP A 327 13.79 -43.06 -21.31
N ILE A 328 13.90 -41.74 -21.10
CA ILE A 328 13.21 -41.01 -20.03
C ILE A 328 11.71 -41.05 -20.20
N TRP A 329 11.20 -40.66 -21.38
CA TRP A 329 9.75 -40.63 -21.65
C TRP A 329 9.17 -42.05 -21.65
N LYS A 330 9.89 -43.01 -22.25
CA LYS A 330 9.47 -44.40 -22.30
C LYS A 330 9.45 -45.06 -20.92
N GLY A 331 10.51 -44.89 -20.14
CA GLY A 331 10.62 -45.45 -18.78
C GLY A 331 9.59 -44.86 -17.82
N SER A 332 9.46 -43.53 -17.82
CA SER A 332 8.50 -42.83 -16.95
C SER A 332 7.06 -43.21 -17.27
N PHE A 333 6.68 -43.26 -18.55
CA PHE A 333 5.34 -43.70 -18.97
C PHE A 333 5.00 -45.08 -18.42
N ARG A 334 5.92 -46.03 -18.59
CA ARG A 334 5.73 -47.42 -18.19
C ARG A 334 5.60 -47.54 -16.67
N ALA A 335 6.41 -46.82 -15.90
CA ALA A 335 6.24 -46.72 -14.44
C ALA A 335 4.86 -46.15 -14.05
N GLY A 336 4.40 -45.09 -14.74
CA GLY A 336 3.05 -44.55 -14.57
C GLY A 336 1.94 -45.57 -14.89
N VAL A 337 2.05 -46.32 -15.99
CA VAL A 337 1.09 -47.37 -16.34
C VAL A 337 1.05 -48.47 -15.29
N LEU A 338 2.21 -48.91 -14.77
CA LEU A 338 2.27 -49.87 -13.66
C LEU A 338 1.59 -49.32 -12.39
N GLY A 339 1.81 -48.05 -12.05
CA GLY A 339 1.11 -47.35 -10.96
C GLY A 339 -0.40 -47.32 -11.15
N GLU A 340 -0.87 -47.01 -12.35
CA GLU A 340 -2.29 -46.99 -12.72
C GLU A 340 -2.93 -48.39 -12.71
N ILE A 341 -2.17 -49.44 -13.02
CA ILE A 341 -2.59 -50.84 -12.88
C ILE A 341 -2.78 -51.21 -11.40
N VAL A 342 -1.83 -50.85 -10.53
CA VAL A 342 -1.95 -51.07 -9.08
C VAL A 342 -3.12 -50.26 -8.50
N ARG A 343 -3.34 -49.03 -8.96
CA ARG A 343 -4.50 -48.20 -8.57
C ARG A 343 -5.85 -48.86 -8.92
N ARG A 344 -5.88 -49.63 -10.01
CA ARG A 344 -7.08 -50.31 -10.53
C ARG A 344 -7.21 -51.77 -10.07
N ALA A 345 -6.55 -52.16 -8.97
CA ALA A 345 -6.54 -53.54 -8.46
C ALA A 345 -7.91 -54.17 -8.19
N ALA A 346 -8.97 -53.36 -8.02
CA ALA A 346 -10.34 -53.86 -7.89
C ALA A 346 -10.97 -54.40 -9.21
N ILE A 347 -10.34 -54.14 -10.36
CA ILE A 347 -10.90 -54.47 -11.70
C ILE A 347 -9.87 -55.07 -12.68
N ILE A 348 -8.66 -55.38 -12.20
CA ILE A 348 -7.58 -56.05 -12.94
C ILE A 348 -7.21 -57.34 -12.19
N PRO A 349 -6.92 -58.47 -12.87
CA PRO A 349 -6.57 -59.73 -12.20
C PRO A 349 -5.45 -59.56 -11.16
N PRO A 350 -5.57 -60.16 -9.96
CA PRO A 350 -4.64 -59.92 -8.85
C PRO A 350 -3.20 -60.37 -9.16
N GLU A 351 -3.03 -61.36 -10.05
CA GLU A 351 -1.72 -61.79 -10.54
C GLU A 351 -1.02 -60.68 -11.34
N ALA A 352 -1.75 -59.97 -12.21
CA ALA A 352 -1.22 -58.87 -12.99
C ALA A 352 -0.88 -57.66 -12.09
N VAL A 353 -1.70 -57.40 -11.07
CA VAL A 353 -1.42 -56.39 -10.04
C VAL A 353 -0.14 -56.74 -9.27
N GLN A 354 0.06 -57.99 -8.87
CA GLN A 354 1.24 -58.44 -8.12
C GLN A 354 2.53 -58.41 -8.98
N ILE A 355 2.44 -58.72 -10.28
CA ILE A 355 3.56 -58.55 -11.20
C ILE A 355 3.88 -57.05 -11.36
N ALA A 356 2.86 -56.22 -11.57
CA ALA A 356 3.04 -54.78 -11.76
C ALA A 356 3.64 -54.09 -10.53
N SER A 357 3.20 -54.41 -9.31
CA SER A 357 3.78 -53.87 -8.07
C SER A 357 5.23 -54.33 -7.87
N THR A 358 5.57 -55.56 -8.23
CA THR A 358 6.94 -56.09 -8.18
C THR A 358 7.86 -55.35 -9.16
N MET A 359 7.40 -55.12 -10.40
CA MET A 359 8.16 -54.36 -11.41
C MET A 359 8.32 -52.89 -11.01
N LEU A 360 7.27 -52.26 -10.47
CA LEU A 360 7.28 -50.88 -10.01
C LEU A 360 8.25 -50.67 -8.83
N ALA A 361 8.21 -51.55 -7.83
CA ALA A 361 9.11 -51.50 -6.67
C ALA A 361 10.59 -51.69 -7.06
N ALA A 362 10.88 -52.49 -8.08
CA ALA A 362 12.24 -52.64 -8.61
C ALA A 362 12.75 -51.37 -9.31
N ALA A 363 11.87 -50.66 -10.02
CA ALA A 363 12.21 -49.46 -10.78
C ALA A 363 12.26 -48.20 -9.90
N SER A 364 11.13 -47.83 -9.29
CA SER A 364 10.99 -46.59 -8.50
C SER A 364 11.50 -46.73 -7.06
N GLY A 365 11.80 -47.95 -6.60
CA GLY A 365 12.19 -48.26 -5.22
C GLY A 365 11.01 -48.66 -4.31
N PRO A 366 11.28 -49.19 -3.11
CA PRO A 366 10.25 -49.71 -2.22
C PRO A 366 9.32 -48.60 -1.69
N ASP A 367 9.88 -47.44 -1.33
CA ASP A 367 9.12 -46.33 -0.73
C ASP A 367 8.18 -45.65 -1.72
N ALA A 368 8.45 -45.74 -3.02
CA ALA A 368 7.58 -45.20 -4.06
C ALA A 368 6.18 -45.86 -4.05
N VAL A 369 6.07 -47.12 -3.64
CA VAL A 369 4.77 -47.83 -3.51
C VAL A 369 3.98 -47.37 -2.29
N LEU A 370 4.63 -46.72 -1.32
CA LEU A 370 3.98 -46.13 -0.13
C LEU A 370 3.59 -44.66 -0.33
N GLY A 371 4.27 -43.93 -1.21
CA GLY A 371 4.07 -42.49 -1.43
C GLY A 371 2.86 -42.09 -2.30
N GLY A 372 2.23 -43.04 -2.99
CA GLY A 372 1.09 -42.78 -3.88
C GLY A 372 0.78 -43.97 -4.79
N VAL A 373 -0.42 -44.03 -5.34
CA VAL A 373 -0.82 -45.07 -6.29
C VAL A 373 -1.61 -44.46 -7.46
N GLY A 374 -0.92 -44.15 -8.55
CA GLY A 374 -1.51 -43.67 -9.80
C GLY A 374 -0.47 -43.27 -10.84
N PHE A 375 -0.92 -42.93 -12.05
CA PHE A 375 -0.03 -42.59 -13.17
C PHE A 375 0.95 -41.46 -12.85
N GLY A 376 0.45 -40.33 -12.34
CA GLY A 376 1.28 -39.13 -12.10
C GLY A 376 2.33 -39.36 -11.00
N GLU A 377 1.91 -39.84 -9.84
CA GLU A 377 2.80 -40.11 -8.70
C GLU A 377 3.96 -41.03 -9.07
N GLN A 378 3.70 -42.09 -9.84
CA GLN A 378 4.71 -43.06 -10.23
C GLN A 378 5.59 -42.61 -11.42
N VAL A 379 5.07 -41.76 -12.31
CA VAL A 379 5.93 -41.01 -13.26
C VAL A 379 6.89 -40.12 -12.48
N GLY A 380 6.40 -39.33 -11.51
CA GLY A 380 7.21 -38.43 -10.70
C GLY A 380 8.32 -39.16 -9.94
N ALA A 381 7.97 -40.20 -9.19
CA ALA A 381 8.93 -41.01 -8.43
C ALA A 381 10.01 -41.65 -9.33
N TRP A 382 9.63 -42.15 -10.51
CA TRP A 382 10.60 -42.68 -11.48
C TRP A 382 11.52 -41.58 -12.04
N LEU A 383 10.97 -40.40 -12.36
CA LEU A 383 11.74 -39.26 -12.85
C LEU A 383 12.74 -38.73 -11.81
N ASP A 384 12.38 -38.70 -10.53
CA ASP A 384 13.27 -38.21 -9.46
C ASP A 384 14.45 -39.17 -9.22
N ARG A 385 14.20 -40.47 -9.39
CA ARG A 385 15.25 -41.48 -9.44
C ARG A 385 16.13 -41.33 -10.70
N ALA A 386 15.54 -41.19 -11.88
CA ALA A 386 16.28 -41.01 -13.12
C ALA A 386 17.20 -39.79 -13.06
N ALA A 387 16.70 -38.66 -12.55
CA ALA A 387 17.51 -37.46 -12.30
C ALA A 387 18.66 -37.73 -11.31
N SER A 388 18.40 -38.50 -10.24
CA SER A 388 19.44 -38.87 -9.28
C SER A 388 20.59 -39.67 -9.92
N GLU A 389 20.28 -40.59 -10.84
CA GLU A 389 21.28 -41.35 -11.58
C GLU A 389 21.98 -40.49 -12.65
N MET A 390 21.25 -39.56 -13.30
CA MET A 390 21.81 -38.60 -14.27
C MET A 390 22.76 -37.58 -13.64
N VAL A 391 22.49 -37.10 -12.42
CA VAL A 391 23.39 -36.17 -11.67
C VAL A 391 24.75 -36.80 -11.38
N LEU A 392 24.78 -38.12 -11.12
CA LEU A 392 26.01 -38.89 -10.92
C LEU A 392 26.80 -39.16 -12.22
N GLN A 393 26.17 -38.94 -13.38
CA GLN A 393 26.75 -39.14 -14.72
C GLN A 393 27.17 -37.83 -15.41
N CYS A 394 26.99 -36.67 -14.77
CA CYS A 394 27.46 -35.37 -15.25
C CYS A 394 28.96 -35.39 -15.58
N GLY A 395 29.33 -34.90 -16.76
CA GLY A 395 30.72 -34.80 -17.23
C GLY A 395 31.17 -35.93 -18.18
N GLY A 396 30.32 -36.94 -18.45
CA GLY A 396 30.65 -38.06 -19.33
C GLY A 396 29.64 -38.40 -20.43
N HIS A 397 28.44 -37.79 -20.44
CA HIS A 397 27.36 -38.19 -21.34
C HIS A 397 27.23 -37.27 -22.56
N GLY A 398 27.16 -37.85 -23.76
CA GLY A 398 27.11 -37.13 -25.04
C GLY A 398 25.72 -36.59 -25.44
N ARG A 399 24.66 -36.97 -24.72
CA ARG A 399 23.26 -36.54 -24.95
C ARG A 399 22.67 -35.73 -23.77
N PHE A 400 23.55 -35.26 -22.89
CA PHE A 400 23.22 -34.59 -21.61
C PHE A 400 22.10 -33.54 -21.71
N GLU A 401 22.19 -32.61 -22.67
CA GLU A 401 21.22 -31.52 -22.82
C GLU A 401 19.83 -32.02 -23.23
N ASP A 402 19.78 -32.99 -24.15
CA ASP A 402 18.52 -33.57 -24.66
C ASP A 402 17.82 -34.40 -23.58
N ASP A 403 18.59 -35.22 -22.83
CA ASP A 403 18.06 -36.04 -21.74
C ASP A 403 17.50 -35.15 -20.60
N TRP A 404 18.17 -34.03 -20.25
CA TRP A 404 17.64 -33.11 -19.25
C TRP A 404 16.42 -32.30 -19.73
N GLU A 405 16.38 -31.81 -20.97
CA GLU A 405 15.15 -31.17 -21.48
C GLU A 405 13.99 -32.17 -21.59
N ALA A 406 14.27 -33.45 -21.90
CA ALA A 406 13.28 -34.53 -21.85
C ALA A 406 12.74 -34.74 -20.41
N TRP A 407 13.60 -34.75 -19.39
CA TRP A 407 13.19 -34.82 -17.99
C TRP A 407 12.35 -33.59 -17.56
N ILE A 408 12.80 -32.38 -17.92
CA ILE A 408 12.10 -31.12 -17.65
C ILE A 408 10.70 -31.12 -18.29
N ALA A 409 10.56 -31.62 -19.51
CA ALA A 409 9.25 -31.77 -20.17
C ALA A 409 8.35 -32.78 -19.44
N ALA A 410 8.88 -33.96 -19.09
CA ALA A 410 8.13 -35.02 -18.43
C ALA A 410 7.61 -34.61 -17.03
N GLN A 411 8.40 -33.87 -16.24
CA GLN A 411 7.98 -33.35 -14.93
C GLN A 411 6.80 -32.36 -15.05
N ARG A 412 6.78 -31.49 -16.08
CA ARG A 412 5.76 -30.43 -16.25
C ARG A 412 4.36 -30.94 -16.57
N GLU A 413 4.25 -32.09 -17.24
CA GLU A 413 2.95 -32.70 -17.57
C GLU A 413 2.33 -33.47 -16.39
N VAL A 414 3.10 -33.67 -15.31
CA VAL A 414 2.72 -34.49 -14.16
C VAL A 414 2.66 -33.70 -12.85
N ARG A 415 3.59 -32.78 -12.60
CA ARG A 415 3.63 -31.93 -11.39
C ARG A 415 3.33 -30.48 -11.72
N ARG A 416 2.75 -29.75 -10.77
CA ARG A 416 2.43 -28.32 -10.87
C ARG A 416 2.73 -27.61 -9.55
N GLY A 417 2.80 -26.27 -9.60
CA GLY A 417 2.98 -25.44 -8.40
C GLY A 417 4.19 -25.86 -7.56
N GLY A 418 3.98 -25.98 -6.24
CA GLY A 418 5.02 -26.33 -5.27
C GLY A 418 5.73 -27.67 -5.54
N GLU A 419 5.03 -28.70 -6.02
CA GLU A 419 5.63 -30.02 -6.27
C GLU A 419 6.66 -30.01 -7.39
N LEU A 420 6.32 -29.33 -8.50
CA LEU A 420 7.22 -29.19 -9.66
C LEU A 420 8.47 -28.39 -9.27
N GLN A 421 8.25 -27.34 -8.49
CA GLN A 421 9.30 -26.46 -7.99
C GLN A 421 10.22 -27.17 -6.97
N LEU A 422 9.65 -28.02 -6.11
CA LEU A 422 10.41 -28.87 -5.20
C LEU A 422 11.24 -29.91 -5.96
N ALA A 423 10.71 -30.54 -7.01
CA ALA A 423 11.47 -31.49 -7.84
C ALA A 423 12.69 -30.83 -8.51
N TYR A 424 12.54 -29.61 -9.05
CA TYR A 424 13.69 -28.85 -9.57
C TYR A 424 14.70 -28.49 -8.46
N ALA A 425 14.22 -28.10 -7.27
CA ALA A 425 15.08 -27.77 -6.14
C ALA A 425 15.85 -29.00 -5.62
N GLN A 426 15.23 -30.18 -5.56
CA GLN A 426 15.88 -31.42 -5.13
C GLN A 426 17.01 -31.87 -6.08
N VAL A 427 16.85 -31.70 -7.39
CA VAL A 427 17.93 -31.97 -8.36
C VAL A 427 19.07 -30.96 -8.18
N ALA A 428 18.76 -29.67 -7.97
CA ALA A 428 19.78 -28.66 -7.67
C ALA A 428 20.52 -28.98 -6.36
N GLU A 429 19.81 -29.33 -5.28
CA GLU A 429 20.40 -29.74 -3.99
C GLU A 429 21.36 -30.92 -4.15
N ARG A 430 20.93 -31.97 -4.87
CA ARG A 430 21.76 -33.14 -5.14
C ARG A 430 22.99 -32.77 -5.96
N LEU A 431 22.84 -31.90 -6.98
CA LEU A 431 23.94 -31.40 -7.78
C LEU A 431 24.96 -30.61 -6.95
N LEU A 432 24.50 -29.80 -5.99
CA LEU A 432 25.34 -29.03 -5.06
C LEU A 432 26.10 -29.91 -4.04
N ARG A 433 25.57 -31.10 -3.71
CA ARG A 433 26.19 -32.08 -2.80
C ARG A 433 27.16 -33.03 -3.53
N GLU A 434 26.78 -33.58 -4.68
CA GLU A 434 27.53 -34.65 -5.36
C GLU A 434 28.67 -34.10 -6.25
N GLN A 435 28.59 -32.85 -6.74
CA GLN A 435 29.60 -32.28 -7.63
C GLN A 435 30.71 -31.52 -6.87
N PRO A 436 32.00 -31.85 -7.06
CA PRO A 436 33.08 -31.34 -6.21
C PRO A 436 33.46 -29.87 -6.45
N ASP A 437 33.28 -29.35 -7.67
CA ASP A 437 33.64 -27.98 -8.03
C ASP A 437 32.76 -27.44 -9.17
N LEU A 438 31.69 -26.72 -8.83
CA LEU A 438 30.80 -26.08 -9.80
C LEU A 438 31.28 -24.69 -10.25
N SER A 439 32.47 -24.23 -9.83
CA SER A 439 33.03 -22.93 -10.24
C SER A 439 33.57 -22.92 -11.68
N ARG A 440 33.71 -24.10 -12.29
CA ARG A 440 34.25 -24.29 -13.65
C ARG A 440 33.11 -24.46 -14.66
N PRO A 441 33.26 -23.94 -15.89
CA PRO A 441 32.30 -24.21 -16.98
C PRO A 441 32.23 -25.71 -17.32
N GLY A 442 31.02 -26.21 -17.53
CA GLY A 442 30.73 -27.57 -17.98
C GLY A 442 29.37 -28.08 -17.47
N GLN A 443 29.00 -29.29 -17.88
CA GLN A 443 27.66 -29.88 -17.72
C GLN A 443 27.02 -29.66 -16.33
N GLY A 444 27.79 -29.79 -15.24
CA GLY A 444 27.28 -29.56 -13.89
C GLY A 444 26.90 -28.11 -13.59
N SER A 445 27.73 -27.13 -13.98
CA SER A 445 27.40 -25.71 -13.77
C SER A 445 26.32 -25.23 -14.75
N GLU A 446 26.30 -25.77 -15.97
CA GLU A 446 25.27 -25.51 -16.98
C GLU A 446 23.89 -26.03 -16.55
N LEU A 447 23.82 -27.21 -15.94
CA LEU A 447 22.60 -27.74 -15.32
C LEU A 447 22.17 -26.94 -14.09
N LEU A 448 23.11 -26.53 -13.22
CA LEU A 448 22.77 -25.69 -12.08
C LEU A 448 22.11 -24.39 -12.53
N GLY A 449 22.74 -23.66 -13.46
CA GLY A 449 22.17 -22.42 -13.97
C GLY A 449 20.85 -22.64 -14.70
N ARG A 450 20.72 -23.71 -15.49
CA ARG A 450 19.47 -24.10 -16.16
C ARG A 450 18.32 -24.43 -15.19
N LEU A 451 18.62 -25.05 -14.04
CA LEU A 451 17.63 -25.30 -12.99
C LEU A 451 17.27 -24.00 -12.24
N LEU A 452 18.25 -23.15 -11.93
CA LEU A 452 18.01 -21.83 -11.32
C LEU A 452 17.15 -20.90 -12.21
N GLU A 453 17.21 -21.03 -13.55
CA GLU A 453 16.29 -20.34 -14.48
C GLU A 453 14.82 -20.81 -14.35
N LEU A 454 14.57 -22.00 -13.81
CA LEU A 454 13.23 -22.62 -13.72
C LEU A 454 12.61 -22.53 -12.31
N LEU A 455 13.38 -22.10 -11.31
CA LEU A 455 12.90 -21.93 -9.94
C LEU A 455 12.07 -20.64 -9.79
N ASP A 456 10.86 -20.76 -9.23
CA ASP A 456 10.04 -19.62 -8.85
C ASP A 456 10.53 -19.05 -7.50
N LEU A 457 11.59 -18.26 -7.60
CA LEU A 457 12.27 -17.55 -6.52
C LEU A 457 11.49 -16.32 -6.00
N GLU A 458 10.27 -16.08 -6.48
CA GLU A 458 9.39 -15.00 -6.00
C GLU A 458 8.19 -15.52 -5.20
N ARG A 459 7.64 -16.69 -5.56
CA ARG A 459 6.28 -17.11 -5.12
C ARG A 459 6.23 -18.50 -4.49
N SER A 460 7.24 -19.34 -4.68
CA SER A 460 7.19 -20.72 -4.16
C SER A 460 7.78 -20.84 -2.75
N ALA A 461 6.91 -21.06 -1.76
CA ALA A 461 7.32 -21.37 -0.39
C ALA A 461 8.17 -22.66 -0.31
N ALA A 462 7.91 -23.63 -1.19
CA ALA A 462 8.74 -24.84 -1.31
C ALA A 462 10.18 -24.52 -1.71
N VAL A 463 10.40 -23.61 -2.68
CA VAL A 463 11.74 -23.16 -3.07
C VAL A 463 12.40 -22.35 -1.96
N ARG A 464 11.69 -21.41 -1.33
CA ARG A 464 12.19 -20.65 -0.17
C ARG A 464 12.71 -21.58 0.93
N THR A 465 11.98 -22.67 1.20
CA THR A 465 12.31 -23.69 2.20
C THR A 465 13.52 -24.53 1.79
N ALA A 466 13.53 -25.07 0.56
CA ALA A 466 14.64 -25.88 0.05
C ALA A 466 15.94 -25.05 0.00
N VAL A 467 15.92 -23.86 -0.61
CA VAL A 467 17.08 -22.97 -0.71
C VAL A 467 17.58 -22.52 0.67
N SER A 468 16.69 -22.28 1.63
CA SER A 468 17.06 -22.03 3.04
C SER A 468 17.83 -23.21 3.65
N ASN A 469 17.40 -24.45 3.39
CA ASN A 469 18.05 -25.64 3.92
C ASN A 469 19.44 -25.87 3.31
N TRP A 470 19.69 -25.45 2.07
CA TRP A 470 21.03 -25.56 1.45
C TRP A 470 22.11 -24.78 2.21
N PHE A 471 21.76 -23.67 2.86
CA PHE A 471 22.69 -22.93 3.73
C PHE A 471 22.94 -23.60 5.09
N LEU A 472 22.06 -24.50 5.52
CA LEU A 472 22.22 -25.30 6.74
C LEU A 472 22.93 -26.64 6.51
N ASP A 473 23.01 -27.11 5.26
CA ASP A 473 23.60 -28.41 4.95
C ASP A 473 25.14 -28.36 4.95
N ASP A 474 25.74 -28.88 6.02
CA ASP A 474 27.20 -29.04 6.14
C ASP A 474 27.80 -29.94 5.04
N SER A 475 26.99 -30.79 4.39
CA SER A 475 27.46 -31.65 3.27
C SER A 475 27.53 -30.92 1.92
N ILE A 476 26.93 -29.73 1.80
CA ILE A 476 27.08 -28.88 0.60
C ILE A 476 28.35 -28.03 0.75
N ASN A 477 29.19 -28.03 -0.28
CA ASN A 477 30.45 -27.27 -0.32
C ASN A 477 30.19 -25.75 -0.36
N ALA A 478 30.92 -24.97 0.44
CA ALA A 478 30.82 -23.49 0.46
C ALA A 478 31.12 -22.87 -0.92
N ASN A 479 32.05 -23.45 -1.68
CA ASN A 479 32.33 -23.07 -3.06
C ASN A 479 31.10 -23.22 -3.97
N ASN A 480 30.29 -24.26 -3.78
CA ASN A 480 29.08 -24.49 -4.56
C ASN A 480 27.97 -23.49 -4.18
N LEU A 481 27.82 -23.14 -2.89
CA LEU A 481 26.90 -22.07 -2.44
C LEU A 481 27.34 -20.67 -2.91
N TRP A 482 28.65 -20.39 -2.97
CA TRP A 482 29.18 -19.17 -3.59
C TRP A 482 28.84 -19.10 -5.08
N VAL A 483 28.90 -20.22 -5.81
CA VAL A 483 28.45 -20.29 -7.21
C VAL A 483 26.95 -20.03 -7.32
N VAL A 484 26.10 -20.67 -6.51
CA VAL A 484 24.64 -20.42 -6.49
C VAL A 484 24.34 -18.94 -6.26
N THR A 485 24.87 -18.37 -5.18
CA THR A 485 24.61 -16.96 -4.82
C THR A 485 25.19 -15.97 -5.84
N SER A 486 26.33 -16.29 -6.48
CA SER A 486 26.86 -15.53 -7.60
C SER A 486 25.97 -15.59 -8.85
N LEU A 487 25.39 -16.75 -9.17
CA LEU A 487 24.47 -16.91 -10.29
C LEU A 487 23.15 -16.18 -10.04
N LEU A 488 22.57 -16.30 -8.83
CA LEU A 488 21.38 -15.56 -8.42
C LEU A 488 21.58 -14.04 -8.54
N ALA A 489 22.70 -13.50 -8.06
CA ALA A 489 23.04 -12.09 -8.21
C ALA A 489 23.31 -11.66 -9.68
N SER A 490 23.49 -12.60 -10.61
CA SER A 490 23.63 -12.32 -12.05
C SER A 490 22.29 -12.37 -12.80
N TYR A 491 21.28 -13.07 -12.26
CA TYR A 491 19.98 -13.24 -12.88
C TYR A 491 19.07 -12.03 -12.66
N ARG A 492 18.88 -11.22 -13.72
CA ARG A 492 17.98 -10.05 -13.73
C ARG A 492 16.51 -10.34 -13.44
N SER A 493 16.11 -11.61 -13.42
CA SER A 493 14.76 -12.07 -13.02
C SER A 493 14.52 -12.03 -11.51
N VAL A 494 15.57 -12.01 -10.67
CA VAL A 494 15.45 -12.09 -9.21
C VAL A 494 15.64 -10.69 -8.60
N SER A 495 14.65 -9.81 -8.75
CA SER A 495 14.80 -8.37 -8.44
C SER A 495 15.06 -8.04 -6.97
N TRP A 496 14.89 -9.01 -6.06
CA TRP A 496 15.11 -8.86 -4.62
C TRP A 496 16.51 -9.29 -4.17
N PHE A 497 17.26 -10.02 -5.00
CA PHE A 497 18.56 -10.60 -4.62
C PHE A 497 19.71 -9.63 -4.92
N ASP A 498 20.31 -9.05 -3.87
CA ASP A 498 21.44 -8.13 -3.96
C ASP A 498 22.80 -8.85 -3.84
N ALA A 499 23.87 -8.21 -4.34
CA ALA A 499 25.24 -8.66 -4.19
C ALA A 499 25.67 -8.80 -2.71
N GLY A 500 24.99 -8.14 -1.77
CA GLY A 500 25.16 -8.34 -0.33
C GLY A 500 24.78 -9.73 0.19
N PHE A 501 24.13 -10.59 -0.60
CA PHE A 501 23.82 -11.98 -0.26
C PHE A 501 24.80 -13.00 -0.88
N ILE A 502 25.87 -12.55 -1.54
CA ILE A 502 26.88 -13.46 -2.10
C ILE A 502 27.72 -14.04 -0.96
N LEU A 503 27.63 -15.36 -0.79
CA LEU A 503 28.37 -16.09 0.24
C LEU A 503 29.87 -16.18 -0.12
N PRO A 504 30.81 -15.95 0.81
CA PRO A 504 32.23 -16.26 0.57
C PRO A 504 32.46 -17.72 0.20
N TRP A 505 33.43 -17.98 -0.70
CA TRP A 505 33.79 -19.33 -1.17
C TRP A 505 34.35 -20.24 -0.06
N ASP A 506 34.85 -19.64 1.02
CA ASP A 506 35.40 -20.23 2.23
C ASP A 506 34.48 -20.08 3.46
N ALA A 507 33.20 -19.72 3.27
CA ALA A 507 32.29 -19.39 4.35
C ALA A 507 31.96 -20.55 5.31
N ASP A 508 32.11 -20.27 6.61
CA ASP A 508 31.71 -21.16 7.70
C ASP A 508 30.19 -21.19 7.94
N GLN A 509 29.74 -22.11 8.79
CA GLN A 509 28.33 -22.33 9.09
C GLN A 509 27.67 -21.13 9.80
N THR A 510 28.42 -20.32 10.54
CA THR A 510 27.93 -19.06 11.12
C THR A 510 27.70 -18.00 10.04
N THR A 511 28.61 -17.85 9.08
CA THR A 511 28.46 -16.94 7.94
C THR A 511 27.31 -17.38 7.03
N ARG A 512 27.18 -18.68 6.74
CA ARG A 512 26.05 -19.25 6.00
C ARG A 512 24.71 -18.93 6.67
N GLY A 513 24.59 -19.15 7.98
CA GLY A 513 23.39 -18.82 8.75
C GLY A 513 23.03 -17.33 8.69
N GLN A 514 24.02 -16.44 8.85
CA GLN A 514 23.80 -14.98 8.74
C GLN A 514 23.33 -14.56 7.33
N VAL A 515 23.90 -15.13 6.27
CA VAL A 515 23.49 -14.86 4.88
C VAL A 515 22.09 -15.42 4.62
N ARG A 516 21.80 -16.64 5.07
CA ARG A 516 20.46 -17.26 5.01
C ARG A 516 19.40 -16.36 5.67
N ASP A 517 19.66 -15.85 6.87
CA ASP A 517 18.71 -15.02 7.62
C ASP A 517 18.51 -13.65 6.97
N ALA A 518 19.60 -13.05 6.46
CA ALA A 518 19.54 -11.82 5.71
C ALA A 518 18.76 -11.97 4.39
N MET A 519 18.90 -13.11 3.71
CA MET A 519 18.22 -13.50 2.48
C MET A 519 16.73 -13.82 2.72
N LEU A 520 16.40 -14.63 3.74
CA LEU A 520 15.01 -14.96 4.11
C LEU A 520 14.19 -13.73 4.49
N ALA A 521 14.82 -12.73 5.12
CA ALA A 521 14.22 -11.44 5.46
C ALA A 521 14.13 -10.46 4.26
N ALA A 522 14.67 -10.82 3.09
CA ALA A 522 14.55 -10.09 1.82
C ALA A 522 13.72 -10.83 0.77
N TRP A 523 13.52 -12.15 0.95
CA TRP A 523 12.70 -13.00 0.09
C TRP A 523 11.25 -12.48 0.03
N PRO A 524 10.63 -12.32 -1.16
CA PRO A 524 9.25 -11.86 -1.28
C PRO A 524 8.29 -12.83 -0.58
N MET A 525 7.41 -12.31 0.27
CA MET A 525 6.39 -13.15 0.90
C MET A 525 5.39 -13.62 -0.16
N THR A 526 5.05 -14.92 -0.11
CA THR A 526 4.14 -15.56 -1.07
C THR A 526 2.72 -14.99 -0.95
N THR A 527 1.82 -15.32 -1.89
CA THR A 527 0.41 -14.89 -1.77
C THR A 527 -0.25 -15.51 -0.54
N GLU A 528 0.05 -16.78 -0.26
CA GLU A 528 -0.43 -17.52 0.92
C GLU A 528 0.08 -16.85 2.21
N GLU A 529 1.37 -16.51 2.29
CA GLU A 529 1.94 -15.75 3.42
C GLU A 529 1.41 -14.30 3.54
N ARG A 530 0.70 -13.76 2.54
CA ARG A 530 0.00 -12.45 2.61
C ARG A 530 -1.45 -12.58 3.04
N GLU A 531 -2.06 -13.75 2.89
CA GLU A 531 -3.42 -14.06 3.35
C GLU A 531 -3.38 -14.63 4.78
N GLU A 532 -2.32 -15.36 5.16
CA GLU A 532 -2.03 -15.76 6.56
C GLU A 532 -1.31 -14.67 7.37
N ALA A 533 -0.88 -13.56 6.75
CA ALA A 533 -0.29 -12.43 7.46
C ALA A 533 -1.34 -11.74 8.35
N ARG A 534 -1.24 -11.98 9.66
CA ARG A 534 -2.09 -11.33 10.67
C ARG A 534 -2.20 -9.81 10.40
N PRO A 535 -3.41 -9.25 10.30
CA PRO A 535 -3.61 -7.83 10.07
C PRO A 535 -3.27 -7.01 11.32
N ILE A 536 -3.26 -5.68 11.16
CA ILE A 536 -3.07 -4.76 12.30
C ILE A 536 -4.34 -4.71 13.15
N VAL A 537 -5.51 -4.72 12.50
CA VAL A 537 -6.83 -4.78 13.16
C VAL A 537 -7.74 -5.72 12.38
N GLU A 538 -8.29 -6.72 13.07
CA GLU A 538 -9.44 -7.50 12.60
C GLU A 538 -10.71 -6.74 12.96
N VAL A 539 -11.54 -6.44 11.96
CA VAL A 539 -12.80 -5.68 12.14
C VAL A 539 -13.95 -6.52 11.59
N GLU A 540 -15.06 -6.56 12.33
CA GLU A 540 -16.27 -7.25 11.88
C GLU A 540 -16.66 -6.76 10.47
N ARG A 541 -16.94 -7.68 9.56
CA ARG A 541 -17.14 -7.39 8.13
C ARG A 541 -18.14 -6.26 7.87
N SER A 542 -19.27 -6.23 8.60
CA SER A 542 -20.30 -5.20 8.43
C SER A 542 -19.79 -3.79 8.76
N GLN A 543 -18.92 -3.68 9.77
CA GLN A 543 -18.36 -2.42 10.24
C GLN A 543 -17.28 -1.91 9.29
N LEU A 544 -16.43 -2.79 8.76
CA LEU A 544 -15.46 -2.42 7.74
C LEU A 544 -16.13 -2.02 6.42
N GLU A 545 -17.17 -2.74 5.97
CA GLU A 545 -17.94 -2.36 4.79
C GLU A 545 -18.62 -0.99 4.99
N ARG A 546 -19.11 -0.67 6.19
CA ARG A 546 -19.67 0.64 6.55
C ARG A 546 -18.63 1.76 6.57
N TRP A 547 -17.43 1.51 7.11
CA TRP A 547 -16.33 2.47 7.13
C TRP A 547 -15.76 2.72 5.72
N LEU A 548 -15.63 1.68 4.90
CA LEU A 548 -15.26 1.82 3.48
C LEU A 548 -16.31 2.62 2.70
N GLN A 549 -17.60 2.40 2.96
CA GLN A 549 -18.69 3.21 2.40
C GLN A 549 -18.56 4.69 2.78
N ALA A 550 -18.22 5.00 4.04
CA ALA A 550 -17.99 6.37 4.49
C ALA A 550 -16.81 7.03 3.77
N LEU A 551 -15.68 6.33 3.63
CA LEU A 551 -14.50 6.82 2.94
C LEU A 551 -14.75 7.03 1.44
N ASP A 552 -15.28 6.03 0.73
CA ASP A 552 -15.50 6.11 -0.72
C ASP A 552 -16.55 7.18 -1.09
N ALA A 553 -17.59 7.36 -0.25
CA ALA A 553 -18.56 8.45 -0.41
C ALA A 553 -17.95 9.83 -0.13
N LEU A 554 -17.10 9.96 0.90
CA LEU A 554 -16.42 11.21 1.24
C LEU A 554 -15.39 11.60 0.17
N GLU A 555 -14.63 10.66 -0.38
CA GLU A 555 -13.69 10.95 -1.47
C GLU A 555 -14.40 11.43 -2.75
N ALA A 556 -15.56 10.86 -3.07
CA ALA A 556 -16.38 11.30 -4.20
C ALA A 556 -16.90 12.74 -4.00
N ALA A 557 -17.42 13.05 -2.80
CA ALA A 557 -17.91 14.40 -2.47
C ALA A 557 -16.77 15.44 -2.41
N ALA A 558 -15.63 15.07 -1.82
CA ALA A 558 -14.45 15.91 -1.68
C ALA A 558 -13.63 16.05 -2.98
N ALA A 559 -14.07 15.50 -4.11
CA ALA A 559 -13.33 15.54 -5.37
C ALA A 559 -13.00 16.99 -5.81
N ALA A 560 -13.98 17.89 -5.74
CA ALA A 560 -13.82 19.31 -6.07
C ALA A 560 -14.77 20.19 -5.22
N PRO A 561 -14.39 20.58 -3.97
CA PRO A 561 -15.17 21.53 -3.19
C PRO A 561 -15.26 22.88 -3.91
N GLN A 562 -16.44 23.47 -3.93
CA GLN A 562 -16.74 24.75 -4.57
C GLN A 562 -16.53 25.94 -3.61
N THR A 563 -16.62 25.71 -2.30
CA THR A 563 -16.44 26.75 -1.27
C THR A 563 -15.45 26.33 -0.17
N GLU A 564 -14.90 27.32 0.54
CA GLU A 564 -14.04 27.05 1.71
C GLU A 564 -14.81 26.41 2.87
N ARG A 565 -16.11 26.73 3.00
CA ARG A 565 -17.03 26.09 3.95
C ARG A 565 -17.23 24.61 3.65
N GLU A 566 -17.41 24.22 2.39
CA GLU A 566 -17.45 22.81 1.97
C GLU A 566 -16.12 22.10 2.24
N ALA A 567 -14.99 22.73 1.91
CA ALA A 567 -13.67 22.14 2.19
C ALA A 567 -13.43 21.93 3.70
N MET A 568 -13.88 22.86 4.54
CA MET A 568 -13.82 22.73 6.00
C MET A 568 -14.77 21.65 6.52
N ARG A 569 -15.98 21.53 5.97
CA ARG A 569 -16.93 20.46 6.26
C ARG A 569 -16.37 19.07 5.91
N PHE A 570 -15.80 18.90 4.72
CA PHE A 570 -15.19 17.63 4.33
C PHE A 570 -13.94 17.32 5.15
N LEU A 571 -13.20 18.33 5.63
CA LEU A 571 -12.06 18.15 6.54
C LEU A 571 -12.50 17.61 7.92
N LEU A 572 -13.61 18.11 8.47
CA LEU A 572 -14.21 17.58 9.69
C LEU A 572 -14.60 16.10 9.51
N LEU A 573 -15.39 15.79 8.46
CA LEU A 573 -15.80 14.42 8.14
C LEU A 573 -14.59 13.48 7.88
N ALA A 574 -13.51 13.97 7.27
CA ALA A 574 -12.29 13.19 7.07
C ALA A 574 -11.56 12.88 8.39
N SER A 575 -11.58 13.80 9.36
CA SER A 575 -11.07 13.52 10.71
C SER A 575 -11.96 12.53 11.47
N GLU A 576 -13.29 12.51 11.22
CA GLU A 576 -14.21 11.54 11.84
C GLU A 576 -14.03 10.12 11.24
N VAL A 577 -13.76 10.00 9.93
CA VAL A 577 -13.37 8.71 9.32
C VAL A 577 -12.03 8.20 9.88
N ASN A 578 -11.06 9.09 10.15
CA ASN A 578 -9.80 8.72 10.80
C ASN A 578 -9.99 8.37 12.28
N GLU A 579 -10.84 9.09 13.01
CA GLU A 579 -11.21 8.76 14.39
C GLU A 579 -11.89 7.39 14.48
N ALA A 580 -12.78 7.07 13.53
CA ALA A 580 -13.41 5.74 13.47
C ALA A 580 -12.39 4.60 13.26
N ALA A 581 -11.35 4.82 12.44
CA ALA A 581 -10.27 3.85 12.26
C ALA A 581 -9.39 3.69 13.51
N GLU A 582 -9.12 4.80 14.21
CA GLU A 582 -8.41 4.79 15.49
C GLU A 582 -9.25 4.14 16.61
N CYS A 583 -10.59 4.28 16.59
CA CYS A 583 -11.49 3.50 17.45
C CYS A 583 -11.40 2.00 17.17
N PHE A 584 -11.29 1.55 15.92
CA PHE A 584 -11.12 0.13 15.62
C PHE A 584 -9.78 -0.41 16.15
N LEU A 585 -8.68 0.35 16.02
CA LEU A 585 -7.37 -0.03 16.56
C LEU A 585 -7.40 -0.23 18.08
N GLU A 586 -8.10 0.65 18.81
CA GLU A 586 -8.29 0.55 20.26
C GLU A 586 -9.44 -0.40 20.68
N GLY A 587 -9.99 -1.21 19.76
CA GLY A 587 -11.07 -2.17 20.03
C GLY A 587 -12.43 -1.55 20.37
N GLN A 588 -12.61 -0.24 20.14
CA GLN A 588 -13.84 0.52 20.40
C GLN A 588 -14.82 0.43 19.20
N PHE A 589 -15.09 -0.80 18.76
CA PHE A 589 -15.83 -1.14 17.55
C PHE A 589 -17.15 -0.39 17.35
N GLY A 590 -18.00 -0.31 18.39
CA GLY A 590 -19.27 0.42 18.33
C GLY A 590 -19.10 1.91 18.03
N SER A 591 -18.16 2.58 18.71
CA SER A 591 -17.85 4.00 18.47
C SER A 591 -17.35 4.24 17.04
N GLY A 592 -16.53 3.34 16.49
CA GLY A 592 -16.08 3.40 15.10
C GLY A 592 -17.22 3.23 14.09
N TYR A 593 -18.14 2.31 14.36
CA TYR A 593 -19.33 2.10 13.52
C TYR A 593 -20.29 3.30 13.53
N ASP A 594 -20.54 3.89 14.70
CA ASP A 594 -21.42 5.05 14.86
C ASP A 594 -20.85 6.28 14.16
N LEU A 595 -19.55 6.55 14.30
CA LEU A 595 -18.84 7.62 13.57
C LEU A 595 -18.91 7.41 12.05
N ALA A 596 -18.57 6.21 11.56
CA ALA A 596 -18.66 5.90 10.13
C ALA A 596 -20.08 6.07 9.58
N SER A 597 -21.09 5.67 10.35
CA SER A 597 -22.50 5.85 10.00
C SER A 597 -22.93 7.31 9.96
N GLY A 598 -22.53 8.11 10.96
CA GLY A 598 -22.77 9.54 11.01
C GLY A 598 -22.17 10.30 9.82
N VAL A 599 -21.01 9.88 9.31
CA VAL A 599 -20.41 10.45 8.09
C VAL A 599 -21.26 10.12 6.85
N VAL A 600 -21.69 8.87 6.66
CA VAL A 600 -22.55 8.50 5.51
C VAL A 600 -23.89 9.23 5.54
N GLU A 601 -24.51 9.35 6.71
CA GLU A 601 -25.76 10.09 6.89
C GLU A 601 -25.58 11.59 6.64
N SER A 602 -24.51 12.19 7.17
CA SER A 602 -24.17 13.60 6.96
C SER A 602 -23.93 13.92 5.48
N LEU A 603 -23.29 13.02 4.73
CA LEU A 603 -23.11 13.18 3.28
C LEU A 603 -24.44 13.02 2.53
N SER A 604 -25.29 12.07 2.95
CA SER A 604 -26.58 11.77 2.30
C SER A 604 -27.65 12.84 2.54
N ALA A 605 -27.64 13.53 3.67
CA ALA A 605 -28.62 14.56 4.02
C ALA A 605 -28.51 15.83 3.15
N GLY A 606 -27.30 16.12 2.64
CA GLY A 606 -27.01 17.30 1.82
C GLY A 606 -26.85 18.61 2.60
N GLY A 607 -25.98 19.51 2.12
CA GLY A 607 -25.94 20.91 2.56
C GLY A 607 -25.57 21.20 4.03
N ASP A 608 -26.58 21.27 4.90
CA ASP A 608 -26.55 22.03 6.18
C ASP A 608 -26.75 21.20 7.46
N ASP A 609 -27.09 19.91 7.37
CA ASP A 609 -27.65 19.14 8.50
C ASP A 609 -26.67 18.75 9.64
N LEU A 610 -25.41 19.22 9.63
CA LEU A 610 -24.38 18.90 10.64
C LEU A 610 -24.68 19.37 12.08
N ARG A 611 -25.80 20.05 12.30
CA ARG A 611 -26.22 20.59 13.62
C ARG A 611 -27.33 19.78 14.30
N ARG A 612 -27.70 18.59 13.81
CA ARG A 612 -28.89 17.85 14.29
C ARG A 612 -28.79 17.23 15.71
N SER A 613 -27.76 17.56 16.50
CA SER A 613 -27.67 17.22 17.93
C SER A 613 -28.12 18.39 18.84
N VAL A 614 -29.44 18.42 19.14
CA VAL A 614 -30.04 19.10 20.32
C VAL A 614 -29.87 20.64 20.40
N ALA A 615 -30.34 21.38 19.39
CA ALA A 615 -30.90 22.73 19.58
C ALA A 615 -31.85 23.10 18.42
N ILE A 616 -32.81 24.00 18.66
CA ILE A 616 -33.55 24.67 17.57
C ILE A 616 -32.70 25.85 17.12
N GLU A 617 -32.30 25.83 15.85
CA GLU A 617 -31.29 26.75 15.32
C GLU A 617 -31.78 28.23 15.32
N PRO A 618 -31.03 29.14 15.95
CA PRO A 618 -31.33 30.57 15.91
C PRO A 618 -31.04 31.16 14.53
N GLY A 619 -32.01 31.87 13.94
CA GLY A 619 -31.84 32.60 12.68
C GLY A 619 -32.38 31.91 11.41
N THR A 620 -32.83 30.66 11.51
CA THR A 620 -33.39 29.89 10.39
C THR A 620 -34.88 30.24 10.21
N PRO A 621 -35.29 30.79 9.04
CA PRO A 621 -36.67 31.23 8.83
C PRO A 621 -37.62 30.03 8.66
N SER A 622 -38.85 30.16 9.15
CA SER A 622 -39.85 29.09 9.02
C SER A 622 -40.24 28.77 7.57
N VAL A 623 -40.89 27.62 7.33
CA VAL A 623 -41.21 27.15 5.98
C VAL A 623 -42.39 27.95 5.39
N ALA A 624 -42.28 28.33 4.11
CA ALA A 624 -43.24 29.08 3.28
C ALA A 624 -43.43 30.58 3.63
N SER A 625 -42.62 31.42 2.95
CA SER A 625 -42.63 32.89 2.99
C SER A 625 -44.03 33.53 2.85
N GLY A 626 -44.39 34.39 3.80
CA GLY A 626 -45.60 35.21 3.79
C GLY A 626 -46.91 34.44 3.96
N SER A 627 -46.86 33.11 4.14
CA SER A 627 -48.06 32.28 4.26
C SER A 627 -48.86 32.60 5.53
N TRP A 628 -48.15 32.87 6.64
CA TRP A 628 -48.76 33.26 7.91
C TRP A 628 -49.27 34.70 7.87
N ALA A 629 -48.50 35.64 7.32
CA ALA A 629 -48.91 37.04 7.13
C ALA A 629 -50.21 37.17 6.32
N ASN A 630 -50.34 36.37 5.25
CA ASN A 630 -51.56 36.32 4.43
C ASN A 630 -52.76 35.75 5.21
N ALA A 631 -52.58 34.67 5.99
CA ALA A 631 -53.62 34.14 6.87
C ALA A 631 -54.03 35.14 7.96
N TYR A 632 -53.06 35.87 8.52
CA TYR A 632 -53.27 36.89 9.55
C TYR A 632 -54.00 38.13 9.00
N ALA A 633 -53.70 38.56 7.77
CA ALA A 633 -54.47 39.57 7.06
C ALA A 633 -55.90 39.10 6.75
N GLY A 634 -56.06 37.82 6.35
CA GLY A 634 -57.36 37.19 6.09
C GLY A 634 -58.30 37.15 7.30
N ALA A 635 -57.77 37.07 8.52
CA ALA A 635 -58.54 37.16 9.76
C ALA A 635 -59.16 38.56 10.03
N GLY A 636 -58.78 39.58 9.26
CA GLY A 636 -59.43 40.89 9.29
C GLY A 636 -59.38 41.57 10.67
N ARG A 637 -60.55 41.71 11.32
CA ARG A 637 -60.73 42.31 12.66
C ARG A 637 -61.08 41.30 13.76
N ASP A 638 -61.09 40.01 13.46
CA ASP A 638 -61.40 38.96 14.44
C ASP A 638 -60.23 38.78 15.42
N SER A 639 -60.45 39.11 16.70
CA SER A 639 -59.43 39.01 17.75
C SER A 639 -59.03 37.57 18.04
N ASP A 640 -59.94 36.62 17.90
CA ASP A 640 -59.81 35.26 18.42
C ASP A 640 -59.18 34.36 17.35
N ALA A 641 -59.52 34.59 16.08
CA ALA A 641 -58.78 34.07 14.94
C ALA A 641 -57.31 34.56 14.94
N ARG A 642 -57.08 35.87 15.11
CA ARG A 642 -55.72 36.46 15.22
C ARG A 642 -54.92 35.90 16.40
N MET A 643 -55.56 35.78 17.57
CA MET A 643 -54.98 35.16 18.77
C MET A 643 -54.58 33.70 18.52
N THR A 644 -55.40 32.96 17.77
CA THR A 644 -55.14 31.57 17.39
C THR A 644 -53.95 31.46 16.43
N LEU A 645 -53.85 32.36 15.45
CA LEU A 645 -52.71 32.42 14.51
C LEU A 645 -51.39 32.77 15.20
N LEU A 646 -51.39 33.64 16.22
CA LEU A 646 -50.19 33.91 17.04
C LEU A 646 -49.77 32.68 17.88
N ARG A 647 -50.73 31.91 18.41
CA ARG A 647 -50.43 30.66 19.13
C ARG A 647 -49.89 29.57 18.19
N GLN A 648 -50.37 29.52 16.94
CA GLN A 648 -49.82 28.64 15.91
C GLN A 648 -48.40 29.04 15.51
N LEU A 649 -48.10 30.34 15.41
CA LEU A 649 -46.74 30.84 15.15
C LEU A 649 -45.74 30.38 16.22
N ARG A 650 -46.14 30.37 17.50
CA ARG A 650 -45.34 29.82 18.63
C ARG A 650 -44.96 28.34 18.47
N LEU A 651 -45.71 27.58 17.65
CA LEU A 651 -45.52 26.15 17.41
C LEU A 651 -44.77 25.84 16.10
N GLN A 652 -44.48 26.84 15.25
CA GLN A 652 -43.80 26.61 13.97
C GLN A 652 -42.31 26.28 14.16
N PRO A 653 -41.73 25.40 13.33
CA PRO A 653 -40.28 25.16 13.29
C PRO A 653 -39.56 26.39 12.73
N GLY A 654 -38.38 26.72 13.28
CA GLY A 654 -37.59 27.89 12.91
C GLY A 654 -37.37 28.86 14.08
N GLY A 655 -36.28 29.64 13.99
CA GLY A 655 -35.86 30.66 14.96
C GLY A 655 -35.88 32.09 14.40
N ASP A 656 -36.31 32.27 13.15
CA ASP A 656 -36.56 33.57 12.49
C ASP A 656 -37.84 33.50 11.63
N LEU A 657 -38.24 34.62 11.04
CA LEU A 657 -39.39 34.74 10.14
C LEU A 657 -38.98 35.35 8.79
N TRP A 658 -39.77 35.13 7.75
CA TRP A 658 -39.62 35.86 6.48
C TRP A 658 -40.04 37.32 6.64
N PRO A 659 -39.56 38.26 5.79
CA PRO A 659 -39.81 39.70 5.97
C PRO A 659 -41.29 40.05 6.19
N ALA A 660 -42.22 39.50 5.41
CA ALA A 660 -43.64 39.78 5.54
C ALA A 660 -44.26 39.22 6.85
N ASP A 661 -43.79 38.08 7.33
CA ASP A 661 -44.27 37.47 8.58
C ASP A 661 -43.65 38.16 9.80
N ALA A 662 -42.37 38.56 9.71
CA ALA A 662 -41.66 39.37 10.68
C ALA A 662 -42.30 40.77 10.84
N GLU A 663 -42.59 41.45 9.72
CA GLU A 663 -43.21 42.77 9.72
C GLU A 663 -44.55 42.73 10.47
N VAL A 664 -45.40 41.73 10.19
CA VAL A 664 -46.71 41.58 10.82
C VAL A 664 -46.59 41.23 12.31
N LEU A 665 -45.69 40.31 12.70
CA LEU A 665 -45.47 40.01 14.13
C LEU A 665 -44.99 41.24 14.90
N VAL A 666 -43.99 41.96 14.38
CA VAL A 666 -43.44 43.17 15.02
C VAL A 666 -44.48 44.28 15.08
N ARG A 667 -45.29 44.45 14.02
CA ARG A 667 -46.37 45.44 13.98
C ARG A 667 -47.39 45.20 15.10
N GLU A 668 -47.76 43.95 15.36
CA GLU A 668 -48.67 43.59 16.45
C GLU A 668 -47.97 43.67 17.84
N VAL A 669 -46.65 43.42 17.93
CA VAL A 669 -45.84 43.64 19.16
C VAL A 669 -45.78 45.11 19.58
N VAL A 670 -45.62 46.02 18.62
CA VAL A 670 -45.43 47.46 18.85
C VAL A 670 -46.77 48.20 18.92
N ARG A 671 -47.74 47.87 18.06
CA ARG A 671 -48.99 48.64 17.86
C ARG A 671 -50.27 47.83 18.06
N GLY A 672 -50.19 46.51 18.25
CA GLY A 672 -51.36 45.62 18.19
C GLY A 672 -52.48 45.96 19.16
N SER A 673 -53.71 45.59 18.80
CA SER A 673 -54.93 45.87 19.57
C SER A 673 -55.94 44.74 19.34
N PRO A 674 -56.58 44.15 20.38
CA PRO A 674 -56.55 44.55 21.80
C PRO A 674 -55.20 44.33 22.52
N ALA A 675 -55.12 44.77 23.79
CA ALA A 675 -53.90 44.67 24.60
C ALA A 675 -53.44 43.22 24.82
N ASP A 676 -54.36 42.28 24.98
CA ASP A 676 -54.04 40.85 25.18
C ASP A 676 -53.34 40.24 23.97
N LEU A 677 -53.76 40.63 22.76
CA LEU A 677 -53.15 40.23 21.50
C LEU A 677 -51.72 40.76 21.39
N ARG A 678 -51.48 42.03 21.75
CA ARG A 678 -50.14 42.62 21.85
C ARG A 678 -49.27 41.90 22.89
N SER A 679 -49.85 41.53 24.03
CA SER A 679 -49.15 40.78 25.09
C SER A 679 -48.69 39.40 24.60
N VAL A 680 -49.57 38.64 23.93
CA VAL A 680 -49.23 37.33 23.35
C VAL A 680 -48.21 37.46 22.21
N ALA A 681 -48.35 38.45 21.32
CA ALA A 681 -47.36 38.70 20.27
C ALA A 681 -45.96 38.98 20.84
N ARG A 682 -45.86 39.73 21.95
CA ARG A 682 -44.60 39.99 22.66
C ARG A 682 -44.02 38.74 23.30
N GLY A 683 -44.86 37.88 23.88
CA GLY A 683 -44.45 36.58 24.39
C GLY A 683 -43.84 35.70 23.29
N VAL A 684 -44.55 35.56 22.17
CA VAL A 684 -44.08 34.78 21.00
C VAL A 684 -42.77 35.33 20.45
N LEU A 685 -42.62 36.66 20.30
CA LEU A 685 -41.37 37.25 19.85
C LEU A 685 -40.21 36.94 20.81
N VAL A 686 -40.38 37.19 22.12
CA VAL A 686 -39.30 37.03 23.12
C VAL A 686 -38.91 35.56 23.33
N GLU A 687 -39.88 34.65 23.34
CA GLU A 687 -39.61 33.22 23.61
C GLU A 687 -39.04 32.47 22.40
N ARG A 688 -39.41 32.88 21.17
CA ARG A 688 -39.11 32.10 19.95
C ARG A 688 -38.23 32.82 18.94
N TYR A 689 -38.38 34.13 18.79
CA TYR A 689 -37.80 34.90 17.68
C TYR A 689 -36.82 36.00 18.12
N ALA A 690 -36.43 36.05 19.40
CA ALA A 690 -35.49 37.03 19.94
C ALA A 690 -34.08 36.96 19.32
N ASN A 691 -33.74 35.86 18.65
CA ASN A 691 -32.50 35.66 17.91
C ASN A 691 -32.71 35.62 16.38
N GLY A 692 -33.90 35.98 15.89
CA GLY A 692 -34.20 36.04 14.46
C GLY A 692 -33.72 37.36 13.86
N PRO A 693 -32.71 37.39 12.96
CA PRO A 693 -32.19 38.63 12.40
C PRO A 693 -33.25 39.43 11.64
N MET A 694 -34.20 38.79 10.94
CA MET A 694 -35.29 39.53 10.29
C MET A 694 -36.23 40.18 11.31
N VAL A 695 -36.58 39.46 12.38
CA VAL A 695 -37.43 39.99 13.45
C VAL A 695 -36.73 41.12 14.24
N VAL A 696 -35.40 41.06 14.41
CA VAL A 696 -34.62 42.15 15.04
C VAL A 696 -34.49 43.37 14.13
N LEU A 697 -34.34 43.19 12.82
CA LEU A 697 -34.35 44.29 11.83
C LEU A 697 -35.72 44.99 11.78
N GLU A 698 -36.81 44.24 11.65
CA GLU A 698 -38.17 44.78 11.69
C GLU A 698 -38.44 45.53 13.00
N LEU A 699 -37.98 44.99 14.14
CA LEU A 699 -38.09 45.67 15.43
C LEU A 699 -37.25 46.96 15.51
N LEU A 700 -36.11 47.05 14.82
CA LEU A 700 -35.29 48.26 14.72
C LEU A 700 -35.98 49.36 13.89
N ASP A 701 -36.60 48.98 12.78
CA ASP A 701 -37.25 49.93 11.86
C ASP A 701 -38.62 50.40 12.38
N GLN A 702 -39.47 49.48 12.85
CA GLN A 702 -40.78 49.86 13.40
C GLN A 702 -40.69 50.60 14.75
N LEU A 703 -39.54 50.57 15.44
CA LEU A 703 -39.27 51.36 16.66
C LEU A 703 -39.16 52.88 16.38
N VAL A 704 -38.90 53.31 15.14
CA VAL A 704 -38.83 54.74 14.77
C VAL A 704 -40.15 55.45 15.14
N ASP A 705 -41.26 54.86 14.69
CA ASP A 705 -42.62 55.37 14.81
C ASP A 705 -43.40 54.70 15.96
N ALA A 706 -42.68 54.23 16.98
CA ALA A 706 -43.26 53.63 18.18
C ALA A 706 -43.43 54.66 19.31
N SER A 707 -44.52 54.53 20.07
CA SER A 707 -44.66 55.17 21.37
C SER A 707 -43.90 54.36 22.42
N PRO A 708 -42.96 54.94 23.16
CA PRO A 708 -42.17 54.21 24.13
C PRO A 708 -43.05 53.79 25.32
N THR A 709 -43.23 52.48 25.50
CA THR A 709 -43.96 51.87 26.62
C THR A 709 -43.04 50.94 27.41
N GLU A 710 -43.22 50.85 28.74
CA GLU A 710 -42.35 50.08 29.63
C GLU A 710 -42.24 48.60 29.20
N GLU A 711 -43.35 48.05 28.73
CA GLU A 711 -43.46 46.70 28.18
C GLU A 711 -42.61 46.51 26.91
N LEU A 712 -42.56 47.53 26.04
CA LEU A 712 -41.71 47.51 24.84
C LEU A 712 -40.23 47.67 25.21
N ALA A 713 -39.91 48.48 26.23
CA ALA A 713 -38.55 48.57 26.76
C ALA A 713 -38.07 47.23 27.35
N GLN A 714 -38.93 46.50 28.05
CA GLN A 714 -38.63 45.14 28.51
C GLN A 714 -38.41 44.15 27.36
N VAL A 715 -39.19 44.24 26.27
CA VAL A 715 -39.00 43.40 25.08
C VAL A 715 -37.66 43.70 24.42
N VAL A 716 -37.34 44.98 24.16
CA VAL A 716 -36.05 45.33 23.52
C VAL A 716 -34.86 44.96 24.42
N ALA A 717 -34.95 45.15 25.74
CA ALA A 717 -33.91 44.71 26.68
C ALA A 717 -33.71 43.18 26.67
N LYS A 718 -34.80 42.39 26.60
CA LYS A 718 -34.71 40.91 26.50
C LYS A 718 -34.16 40.42 25.16
N VAL A 719 -34.48 41.10 24.05
CA VAL A 719 -33.99 40.75 22.70
C VAL A 719 -32.51 41.13 22.50
N THR A 720 -32.07 42.25 23.08
CA THR A 720 -30.69 42.74 22.93
C THR A 720 -29.74 42.31 24.04
N GLY A 721 -30.26 41.84 25.19
CA GLY A 721 -29.49 41.60 26.41
C GLY A 721 -28.95 42.88 27.08
N ALA A 722 -29.22 44.06 26.52
CA ALA A 722 -28.60 45.32 26.94
C ALA A 722 -29.39 46.03 28.06
N ALA A 723 -28.66 46.60 29.01
CA ALA A 723 -29.23 47.48 30.03
C ALA A 723 -29.63 48.83 29.42
N LEU A 724 -30.91 48.98 29.06
CA LEU A 724 -31.45 50.22 28.50
C LEU A 724 -31.63 51.31 29.57
N PRO A 725 -31.51 52.61 29.22
CA PRO A 725 -31.87 53.71 30.11
C PRO A 725 -33.35 53.68 30.54
N SER A 726 -33.71 54.47 31.56
CA SER A 726 -35.12 54.71 31.89
C SER A 726 -35.87 55.30 30.69
N ILE A 727 -37.10 54.84 30.47
CA ILE A 727 -37.95 55.25 29.33
C ILE A 727 -38.30 56.75 29.31
N ARG A 728 -38.15 57.43 30.45
CA ARG A 728 -38.32 58.88 30.59
C ARG A 728 -37.10 59.69 30.13
N SER A 729 -36.01 59.03 29.73
CA SER A 729 -34.82 59.67 29.18
C SER A 729 -34.99 59.95 27.68
N GLU A 730 -34.68 61.17 27.25
CA GLU A 730 -34.59 61.54 25.82
C GLU A 730 -33.61 60.64 25.03
N ASN A 731 -32.65 60.02 25.72
CA ASN A 731 -31.68 59.11 25.12
C ASN A 731 -32.19 57.67 24.95
N TRP A 732 -33.36 57.31 25.50
CA TRP A 732 -33.87 55.93 25.43
C TRP A 732 -33.98 55.43 23.99
N ARG A 733 -34.62 56.20 23.08
CA ARG A 733 -34.76 55.80 21.67
C ARG A 733 -33.40 55.61 20.97
N ARG A 734 -32.39 56.44 21.32
CA ARG A 734 -31.04 56.35 20.75
C ARG A 734 -30.33 55.09 21.24
N ALA A 735 -30.38 54.81 22.54
CA ALA A 735 -29.80 53.60 23.14
C ALA A 735 -30.48 52.32 22.63
N ALA A 736 -31.81 52.30 22.57
CA ALA A 736 -32.59 51.15 22.09
C ALA A 736 -32.30 50.82 20.61
N ARG A 737 -32.25 51.83 19.73
CA ARG A 737 -31.87 51.63 18.32
C ARG A 737 -30.41 51.21 18.16
N ALA A 738 -29.49 51.76 18.95
CA ALA A 738 -28.09 51.33 18.93
C ALA A 738 -27.93 49.86 19.36
N ALA A 739 -28.61 49.44 20.44
CA ALA A 739 -28.59 48.06 20.92
C ALA A 739 -29.21 47.09 19.90
N LEU A 740 -30.33 47.45 19.26
CA LEU A 740 -30.94 46.62 18.21
C LEU A 740 -30.09 46.56 16.93
N ALA A 741 -29.46 47.66 16.52
CA ALA A 741 -28.56 47.66 15.36
C ALA A 741 -27.30 46.82 15.63
N GLN A 742 -26.69 46.95 16.81
CA GLN A 742 -25.59 46.10 17.27
C GLN A 742 -26.02 44.62 17.27
N ARG A 743 -27.20 44.30 17.82
CA ARG A 743 -27.73 42.92 17.85
C ARG A 743 -28.03 42.37 16.45
N ALA A 744 -28.54 43.20 15.53
CA ALA A 744 -28.75 42.81 14.15
C ALA A 744 -27.42 42.50 13.44
N LEU A 745 -26.38 43.30 13.69
CA LEU A 745 -25.04 43.06 13.14
C LEU A 745 -24.42 41.77 13.69
N GLU A 746 -24.56 41.47 14.99
CA GLU A 746 -24.13 40.19 15.59
C GLU A 746 -24.82 38.97 14.95
N LEU A 747 -26.15 39.05 14.78
CA LEU A 747 -26.92 37.98 14.15
C LEU A 747 -26.63 37.83 12.65
N GLN A 748 -26.22 38.91 11.97
CA GLN A 748 -25.75 38.85 10.57
C GLN A 748 -24.30 38.35 10.45
N SER A 749 -23.39 38.73 11.35
CA SER A 749 -22.01 38.19 11.33
C SER A 749 -21.99 36.69 11.59
N ASN A 750 -22.87 36.21 12.47
CA ASN A 750 -23.07 34.78 12.72
C ASN A 750 -23.70 34.02 11.53
N ARG A 751 -24.20 34.75 10.51
CA ARG A 751 -24.71 34.20 9.24
C ARG A 751 -23.66 34.20 8.13
N SER A 752 -22.46 34.74 8.37
CA SER A 752 -21.35 34.70 7.42
C SER A 752 -20.64 33.34 7.44
N ASP A 753 -20.12 32.89 6.30
CA ASP A 753 -19.40 31.61 6.22
C ASP A 753 -18.16 31.54 7.13
N GLY A 754 -17.57 32.69 7.49
CA GLY A 754 -16.49 32.76 8.46
C GLY A 754 -16.88 32.23 9.84
N ALA A 755 -18.06 32.64 10.37
CA ALA A 755 -18.54 32.15 11.65
C ALA A 755 -18.86 30.63 11.62
N ALA A 756 -19.35 30.12 10.49
CA ALA A 756 -19.55 28.68 10.29
C ALA A 756 -18.21 27.91 10.22
N ILE A 757 -17.17 28.50 9.63
CA ILE A 757 -15.81 27.95 9.59
C ILE A 757 -15.17 27.95 10.98
N ASP A 758 -15.36 28.99 11.79
CA ASP A 758 -14.89 29.05 13.18
C ASP A 758 -15.60 28.02 14.09
N ASP A 759 -16.89 27.79 13.89
CA ASP A 759 -17.62 26.69 14.55
C ASP A 759 -17.04 25.31 14.16
N MET A 760 -16.88 25.04 12.86
CA MET A 760 -16.28 23.79 12.39
C MET A 760 -14.82 23.62 12.84
N SER A 761 -14.09 24.73 13.04
CA SER A 761 -12.73 24.72 13.60
C SER A 761 -12.72 24.22 15.05
N ARG A 762 -13.68 24.67 15.87
CA ARG A 762 -13.85 24.19 17.25
C ARG A 762 -14.32 22.74 17.33
N LEU A 763 -15.15 22.28 16.37
CA LEU A 763 -15.52 20.87 16.24
C LEU A 763 -14.30 20.00 15.84
N LEU A 764 -13.51 20.44 14.86
CA LEU A 764 -12.29 19.75 14.43
C LEU A 764 -11.25 19.63 15.55
N ALA A 765 -11.02 20.72 16.31
CA ALA A 765 -10.17 20.69 17.50
C ALA A 765 -10.70 19.72 18.58
N SER A 766 -12.00 19.47 18.63
CA SER A 766 -12.62 18.54 19.58
C SER A 766 -12.51 17.09 19.13
N GLY A 767 -12.66 16.79 17.84
CA GLY A 767 -12.36 15.46 17.28
C GLY A 767 -10.89 15.07 17.43
N LEU A 768 -9.97 15.99 17.12
CA LEU A 768 -8.53 15.77 17.30
C LEU A 768 -8.14 15.50 18.78
N ARG A 769 -8.87 16.06 19.75
CA ARG A 769 -8.68 15.72 21.18
C ARG A 769 -9.25 14.35 21.57
N ARG A 770 -10.30 13.84 20.92
CA ARG A 770 -10.76 12.46 21.11
C ARG A 770 -9.75 11.46 20.53
N ARG A 771 -9.23 11.75 19.34
CA ARG A 771 -8.10 11.03 18.70
C ARG A 771 -6.83 11.01 19.57
N LEU A 772 -6.52 12.11 20.25
CA LEU A 772 -5.41 12.18 21.23
C LEU A 772 -5.60 11.21 22.41
N VAL A 773 -6.83 11.08 22.93
CA VAL A 773 -7.14 10.13 24.01
C VAL A 773 -7.08 8.67 23.52
N LEU A 774 -7.50 8.40 22.27
CA LEU A 774 -7.33 7.08 21.64
C LEU A 774 -5.85 6.71 21.50
N ALA A 775 -5.01 7.65 21.06
CA ALA A 775 -3.56 7.45 20.91
C ALA A 775 -2.77 7.37 22.24
N GLY A 776 -3.43 7.10 23.38
CA GLY A 776 -2.82 7.00 24.71
C GLY A 776 -2.39 8.34 25.33
N GLY A 777 -2.75 9.47 24.73
CA GLY A 777 -2.43 10.80 25.23
C GLY A 777 -3.16 11.13 26.54
N GLY A 778 -2.48 11.84 27.44
CA GLY A 778 -3.04 12.22 28.74
C GLY A 778 -4.28 13.13 28.63
N LEU A 779 -5.13 13.09 29.66
CA LEU A 779 -6.25 14.02 29.80
C LEU A 779 -5.72 15.42 30.11
N HIS A 780 -5.83 16.33 29.14
CA HIS A 780 -5.48 17.75 29.26
C HIS A 780 -6.66 18.56 29.81
N GLU A 781 -6.40 19.65 30.54
CA GLU A 781 -7.48 20.47 31.12
C GLU A 781 -8.22 21.29 30.04
N PRO A 782 -9.54 21.55 30.21
CA PRO A 782 -10.30 22.40 29.28
C PRO A 782 -9.70 23.82 29.21
N GLY A 783 -9.31 24.26 28.01
CA GLY A 783 -8.62 25.53 27.78
C GLY A 783 -7.13 25.41 27.45
N GLU A 784 -6.48 24.26 27.71
CA GLU A 784 -5.05 24.07 27.43
C GLU A 784 -4.75 23.86 25.93
N ILE A 785 -5.66 23.18 25.21
CA ILE A 785 -5.50 22.83 23.79
C ILE A 785 -6.79 23.12 22.99
N ASP A 786 -7.18 24.39 22.93
CA ASP A 786 -8.43 24.84 22.29
C ASP A 786 -8.32 25.09 20.76
N THR A 787 -7.15 24.86 20.14
CA THR A 787 -6.94 25.09 18.70
C THR A 787 -6.66 23.79 17.93
N PRO A 788 -7.08 23.67 16.65
CA PRO A 788 -6.76 22.49 15.84
C PRO A 788 -5.25 22.24 15.72
N THR A 789 -4.45 23.30 15.59
CA THR A 789 -2.98 23.25 15.51
C THR A 789 -2.35 22.67 16.78
N GLY A 790 -2.86 23.06 17.95
CA GLY A 790 -2.43 22.46 19.21
C GLY A 790 -2.84 20.99 19.34
N ALA A 791 -4.09 20.68 18.99
CA ALA A 791 -4.64 19.34 19.12
C ALA A 791 -3.94 18.31 18.21
N VAL A 792 -3.67 18.66 16.96
CA VAL A 792 -2.87 17.79 16.07
C VAL A 792 -1.39 17.74 16.50
N GLY A 793 -0.84 18.82 17.08
CA GLY A 793 0.51 18.83 17.62
C GLY A 793 0.69 17.80 18.73
N ALA A 794 -0.17 17.84 19.75
CA ALA A 794 -0.19 16.87 20.84
C ALA A 794 -0.49 15.45 20.36
N LEU A 795 -1.35 15.28 19.33
CA LEU A 795 -1.60 13.97 18.71
C LEU A 795 -0.35 13.43 18.00
N VAL A 796 0.44 14.26 17.32
CA VAL A 796 1.75 13.89 16.77
C VAL A 796 2.72 13.49 17.88
N ASP A 797 2.70 14.17 19.02
CA ASP A 797 3.56 13.84 20.17
C ASP A 797 3.17 12.50 20.82
N ALA A 798 1.88 12.22 21.02
CA ALA A 798 1.41 10.92 21.51
C ALA A 798 1.78 9.75 20.58
N TRP A 799 1.52 9.90 19.27
CA TRP A 799 1.96 8.95 18.22
C TRP A 799 3.48 8.81 18.11
N ARG A 800 4.24 9.77 18.64
CA ARG A 800 5.70 9.76 18.62
C ARG A 800 6.30 9.06 19.85
N GLU A 801 5.57 9.03 20.97
CA GLU A 801 5.95 8.36 22.22
C GLU A 801 5.51 6.89 22.25
N SER A 802 4.34 6.55 21.71
CA SER A 802 3.82 5.17 21.68
C SER A 802 4.72 4.19 20.90
N ASP A 803 5.35 4.65 19.83
CA ASP A 803 6.00 3.79 18.82
C ASP A 803 7.52 3.58 19.04
N LEU A 804 8.06 3.95 20.21
CA LEU A 804 9.50 3.91 20.53
C LEU A 804 10.13 2.49 20.55
N ALA A 805 9.35 1.43 20.41
CA ALA A 805 9.81 0.04 20.42
C ALA A 805 10.12 -0.56 19.02
N LEU A 806 9.57 0.00 17.93
CA LEU A 806 9.62 -0.65 16.61
C LEU A 806 10.84 -0.24 15.76
N VAL A 807 11.87 -1.09 15.74
CA VAL A 807 13.10 -0.92 14.95
C VAL A 807 12.91 -1.45 13.52
N VAL A 808 12.62 -0.55 12.57
CA VAL A 808 12.37 -0.92 11.17
C VAL A 808 13.64 -0.87 10.31
N ARG A 809 13.93 -1.97 9.58
CA ARG A 809 15.14 -2.14 8.75
C ARG A 809 15.15 -1.30 7.46
N ASP A 810 13.98 -1.03 6.87
CA ASP A 810 13.75 -0.05 5.79
C ASP A 810 12.49 0.77 6.14
N PRO A 811 12.65 1.91 6.85
CA PRO A 811 11.54 2.70 7.36
C PRO A 811 10.94 3.63 6.30
N VAL A 812 9.63 3.52 6.09
CA VAL A 812 8.87 4.35 5.14
C VAL A 812 8.03 5.37 5.93
N PRO A 813 8.00 6.66 5.55
CA PRO A 813 8.70 7.30 4.43
C PRO A 813 10.14 7.75 4.74
N ALA A 814 10.59 7.59 5.99
CA ALA A 814 11.95 7.87 6.44
C ALA A 814 12.19 7.25 7.84
N PRO A 815 13.45 7.17 8.28
CA PRO A 815 13.75 6.96 9.70
C PRO A 815 13.08 8.03 10.57
N ILE A 816 12.62 7.64 11.76
CA ILE A 816 12.00 8.53 12.75
C ILE A 816 12.78 9.84 12.96
N SER A 817 14.11 9.79 13.10
CA SER A 817 14.96 10.98 13.32
C SER A 817 15.09 11.91 12.10
N ASP A 818 14.68 11.46 10.91
CA ASP A 818 14.50 12.28 9.73
C ASP A 818 13.07 12.86 9.65
N ILE A 819 12.05 12.15 10.17
CA ILE A 819 10.68 12.67 10.34
C ILE A 819 10.68 13.81 11.36
N ASP A 820 11.31 13.62 12.53
CA ASP A 820 11.51 14.65 13.56
C ASP A 820 12.18 15.91 12.96
N ARG A 821 13.20 15.70 12.12
CA ARG A 821 13.91 16.79 11.43
C ARG A 821 13.02 17.48 10.39
N ARG A 822 12.14 16.75 9.70
CA ARG A 822 11.14 17.32 8.76
C ARG A 822 10.11 18.16 9.52
N ARG A 823 9.53 17.66 10.62
CA ARG A 823 8.62 18.40 11.51
C ARG A 823 9.23 19.74 11.96
N ALA A 824 10.44 19.67 12.52
CA ALA A 824 11.19 20.85 12.96
C ALA A 824 11.56 21.83 11.83
N VAL A 825 11.53 21.42 10.56
CA VAL A 825 11.66 22.31 9.39
C VAL A 825 10.31 22.86 8.96
N ARG A 826 9.24 22.06 8.93
CA ARG A 826 7.85 22.50 8.63
C ARG A 826 7.41 23.59 9.59
N SER A 827 7.52 23.34 10.89
CA SER A 827 7.18 24.29 11.97
C SER A 827 7.89 25.66 11.80
N ARG A 828 9.13 25.68 11.30
CA ARG A 828 9.91 26.91 11.07
C ARG A 828 9.64 27.61 9.72
N LEU A 829 8.89 26.96 8.82
CA LEU A 829 8.50 27.49 7.50
C LEU A 829 6.99 27.77 7.42
N ALA A 830 6.23 27.47 8.47
CA ALA A 830 4.79 27.66 8.54
C ALA A 830 4.45 29.14 8.79
N GLU A 831 4.05 29.85 7.73
CA GLU A 831 3.51 31.20 7.84
C GLU A 831 2.01 31.14 8.23
N GLY A 832 1.74 31.22 9.54
CA GLY A 832 0.39 31.31 10.10
C GLY A 832 -0.21 29.97 10.57
N VAL A 833 -1.30 30.07 11.35
CA VAL A 833 -1.90 28.97 12.12
C VAL A 833 -2.32 27.78 11.26
N ILE A 834 -2.91 28.03 10.09
CA ILE A 834 -3.40 26.98 9.17
C ILE A 834 -2.22 26.28 8.45
N ALA A 835 -1.15 27.01 8.11
CA ALA A 835 0.06 26.42 7.55
C ALA A 835 0.79 25.53 8.58
N ALA A 836 0.77 25.92 9.86
CA ALA A 836 1.29 25.11 10.95
C ALA A 836 0.44 23.85 11.17
N PHE A 837 -0.90 23.97 11.14
CA PHE A 837 -1.82 22.83 11.22
C PHE A 837 -1.53 21.77 10.16
N VAL A 838 -1.44 22.16 8.87
CA VAL A 838 -1.08 21.25 7.78
C VAL A 838 0.34 20.67 7.96
N GLY A 839 1.29 21.44 8.50
CA GLY A 839 2.65 20.98 8.80
C GLY A 839 2.69 19.83 9.82
N GLU A 840 1.83 19.89 10.84
CA GLU A 840 1.69 18.84 11.85
C GLU A 840 0.86 17.66 11.32
N GLN A 841 -0.26 17.87 10.61
CA GLN A 841 -1.03 16.80 9.94
C GLN A 841 -0.16 15.95 8.99
N VAL A 842 0.71 16.60 8.21
CA VAL A 842 1.66 15.90 7.32
C VAL A 842 2.67 15.08 8.13
N THR A 843 2.99 15.49 9.35
CA THR A 843 3.88 14.74 10.24
C THR A 843 3.17 13.55 10.88
N LEU A 844 1.91 13.71 11.32
CA LEU A 844 1.05 12.62 11.78
C LEU A 844 0.92 11.53 10.70
N GLN A 845 0.70 11.94 9.45
CA GLN A 845 0.69 11.06 8.29
C GLN A 845 2.02 10.34 8.03
N GLU A 846 3.17 10.98 8.28
CA GLU A 846 4.47 10.30 8.20
C GLU A 846 4.68 9.28 9.33
N LEU A 847 4.12 9.52 10.53
CA LEU A 847 4.17 8.58 11.67
C LEU A 847 3.23 7.38 11.48
N ILE A 848 1.96 7.59 11.10
CA ILE A 848 1.02 6.49 10.84
C ILE A 848 1.54 5.60 9.69
N ALA A 849 2.16 6.19 8.67
CA ALA A 849 2.86 5.43 7.62
C ALA A 849 4.09 4.64 8.11
N TYR A 850 4.81 5.16 9.12
CA TYR A 850 5.89 4.43 9.77
C TYR A 850 5.34 3.24 10.55
N ALA A 851 4.34 3.46 11.42
CA ALA A 851 3.71 2.41 12.22
C ALA A 851 3.17 1.26 11.34
N ILE A 852 2.42 1.59 10.29
CA ILE A 852 1.85 0.60 9.36
C ILE A 852 2.95 -0.17 8.62
N THR A 853 4.06 0.46 8.21
CA THR A 853 5.17 -0.24 7.52
C THR A 853 6.17 -0.92 8.46
N ALA A 854 6.11 -0.60 9.76
CA ALA A 854 6.78 -1.34 10.82
C ALA A 854 6.08 -2.68 11.10
N GLN A 855 4.75 -2.63 11.23
CA GLN A 855 3.92 -3.79 11.55
C GLN A 855 3.64 -4.67 10.31
N GLN A 856 3.47 -4.06 9.13
CA GLN A 856 3.29 -4.75 7.84
C GLN A 856 4.42 -4.40 6.84
N PRO A 857 5.61 -5.04 6.91
CA PRO A 857 6.72 -4.79 6.00
C PRO A 857 6.44 -4.90 4.49
N TRP A 858 5.36 -5.59 4.09
CA TRP A 858 4.93 -5.72 2.68
C TRP A 858 4.10 -4.52 2.19
N SER A 859 3.45 -3.75 3.07
CA SER A 859 2.61 -2.60 2.68
C SER A 859 3.43 -1.42 2.14
N ARG A 860 4.76 -1.43 2.32
CA ARG A 860 5.70 -0.35 1.96
C ARG A 860 5.47 0.28 0.59
N GLU A 861 5.19 -0.51 -0.45
CA GLU A 861 4.99 0.05 -1.80
C GLU A 861 3.63 0.76 -1.93
N ALA A 862 2.56 0.19 -1.37
CA ALA A 862 1.25 0.84 -1.30
C ALA A 862 1.30 2.13 -0.47
N VAL A 863 1.98 2.11 0.69
CA VAL A 863 2.20 3.30 1.53
C VAL A 863 3.04 4.35 0.79
N ARG A 864 4.13 3.95 0.10
CA ARG A 864 4.90 4.85 -0.77
C ARG A 864 4.02 5.46 -1.88
N ALA A 865 3.11 4.70 -2.47
CA ALA A 865 2.18 5.19 -3.49
C ALA A 865 1.16 6.20 -2.94
N VAL A 866 0.55 5.93 -1.78
CA VAL A 866 -0.38 6.86 -1.10
C VAL A 866 0.32 8.18 -0.75
N LEU A 867 1.50 8.11 -0.12
CA LEU A 867 2.28 9.29 0.26
C LEU A 867 2.78 10.09 -0.95
N ALA A 868 3.16 9.42 -2.04
CA ALA A 868 3.54 10.06 -3.29
C ALA A 868 2.34 10.72 -3.99
N ASP A 869 1.13 10.16 -3.88
CA ASP A 869 -0.06 10.78 -4.47
C ASP A 869 -0.53 12.01 -3.70
N VAL A 870 -0.67 11.93 -2.38
CA VAL A 870 -1.08 13.09 -1.58
C VAL A 870 -0.10 14.25 -1.70
N ALA A 871 1.20 13.99 -1.87
CA ALA A 871 2.17 15.05 -2.20
C ALA A 871 1.82 15.77 -3.51
N ARG A 872 1.42 15.04 -4.56
CA ARG A 872 0.95 15.63 -5.84
C ARG A 872 -0.41 16.32 -5.68
N GLN A 873 -1.32 15.79 -4.87
CA GLN A 873 -2.62 16.40 -4.62
C GLN A 873 -2.48 17.72 -3.85
N ARG A 874 -1.55 17.81 -2.88
CA ARG A 874 -1.24 19.05 -2.16
C ARG A 874 -0.63 20.12 -3.06
N GLU A 875 0.27 19.79 -4.00
CA GLU A 875 0.80 20.78 -4.97
C GLU A 875 -0.31 21.32 -5.90
N LYS A 876 -1.35 20.53 -6.19
CA LYS A 876 -2.50 20.92 -7.02
C LYS A 876 -3.60 21.70 -6.29
N ALA A 877 -3.61 21.72 -4.95
CA ALA A 877 -4.67 22.37 -4.18
C ALA A 877 -4.55 23.91 -4.23
N SER A 878 -5.64 24.58 -4.57
CA SER A 878 -5.71 26.04 -4.75
C SER A 878 -5.64 26.86 -3.45
N HIS A 879 -5.95 26.24 -2.31
CA HIS A 879 -6.03 26.89 -0.99
C HIS A 879 -5.64 25.92 0.13
N VAL A 880 -5.29 26.44 1.31
CA VAL A 880 -4.64 25.66 2.39
C VAL A 880 -5.60 24.64 3.04
N LEU A 881 -6.90 24.97 3.18
CA LEU A 881 -7.91 24.00 3.65
C LEU A 881 -8.03 22.79 2.71
N GLY A 882 -7.85 22.99 1.39
CA GLY A 882 -7.74 21.90 0.44
C GLY A 882 -6.52 20.99 0.71
N GLN A 883 -5.38 21.55 1.13
CA GLN A 883 -4.18 20.77 1.49
C GLN A 883 -4.37 19.98 2.80
N ALA A 884 -5.09 20.56 3.77
CA ALA A 884 -5.51 19.85 4.99
C ALA A 884 -6.43 18.66 4.66
N LEU A 885 -7.49 18.91 3.88
CA LEU A 885 -8.47 17.90 3.45
C LEU A 885 -7.80 16.73 2.70
N ARG A 886 -6.91 17.00 1.75
CA ARG A 886 -6.16 15.92 1.07
C ARG A 886 -5.25 15.14 2.03
N THR A 887 -4.80 15.75 3.12
CA THR A 887 -3.94 15.08 4.11
C THR A 887 -4.75 14.11 4.98
N GLU A 888 -5.88 14.52 5.57
CA GLU A 888 -6.74 13.58 6.33
C GLU A 888 -7.28 12.44 5.46
N LEU A 889 -7.75 12.72 4.23
CA LEU A 889 -8.22 11.67 3.30
C LEU A 889 -7.11 10.66 2.98
N ALA A 890 -5.87 11.13 2.81
CA ALA A 890 -4.75 10.23 2.57
C ALA A 890 -4.31 9.47 3.83
N THR A 891 -4.58 9.98 5.03
CA THR A 891 -4.45 9.19 6.27
C THR A 891 -5.52 8.10 6.34
N ALA A 892 -6.77 8.38 5.92
CA ALA A 892 -7.80 7.35 5.83
C ALA A 892 -7.43 6.26 4.80
N ARG A 893 -6.79 6.64 3.68
CA ARG A 893 -6.21 5.68 2.72
C ARG A 893 -5.05 4.84 3.29
N LEU A 894 -4.35 5.31 4.32
CA LEU A 894 -3.38 4.48 5.05
C LEU A 894 -4.11 3.48 5.96
N TRP A 895 -5.15 3.92 6.68
CA TRP A 895 -6.00 3.02 7.47
C TRP A 895 -6.65 1.91 6.62
N ARG A 896 -7.04 2.21 5.37
CA ARG A 896 -7.53 1.21 4.39
C ARG A 896 -6.51 0.11 4.04
N LEU A 897 -5.22 0.29 4.35
CA LEU A 897 -4.19 -0.74 4.20
C LEU A 897 -3.97 -1.56 5.48
N ALA A 898 -4.39 -1.04 6.65
CA ALA A 898 -4.17 -1.63 7.96
C ALA A 898 -5.36 -2.47 8.48
N LEU A 899 -6.59 -2.03 8.18
CA LEU A 899 -7.84 -2.69 8.57
C LEU A 899 -8.20 -3.83 7.59
N THR A 900 -8.62 -4.98 8.11
CA THR A 900 -9.16 -6.08 7.29
C THR A 900 -10.44 -6.67 7.91
N ALA A 901 -11.29 -7.26 7.07
CA ALA A 901 -12.49 -7.95 7.53
C ALA A 901 -12.11 -9.24 8.26
N GLU A 902 -12.74 -9.50 9.40
CA GLU A 902 -12.71 -10.79 10.07
C GLU A 902 -13.20 -11.91 9.12
N VAL A 903 -12.42 -12.99 9.03
CA VAL A 903 -12.79 -14.16 8.21
C VAL A 903 -13.76 -15.02 9.01
N ALA A 904 -15.06 -14.80 8.78
CA ALA A 904 -16.13 -15.58 9.39
C ALA A 904 -15.93 -17.09 9.11
N ASP A 905 -15.63 -17.86 10.16
CA ASP A 905 -15.50 -19.32 10.10
C ASP A 905 -16.86 -19.93 9.69
N PRO A 906 -16.96 -20.60 8.52
CA PRO A 906 -18.22 -21.15 8.02
C PRO A 906 -18.77 -22.32 8.88
N GLY A 907 -18.11 -22.69 9.97
CA GLY A 907 -18.60 -23.65 10.95
C GLY A 907 -19.58 -23.12 12.01
N MET A 908 -19.72 -21.80 12.21
CA MET A 908 -20.45 -21.23 13.38
C MET A 908 -21.49 -20.15 13.04
N GLU A 909 -22.67 -20.56 12.52
CA GLU A 909 -23.89 -19.73 12.57
C GLU A 909 -25.07 -20.46 13.23
N SER A 910 -25.99 -19.65 13.78
CA SER A 910 -27.38 -20.03 14.15
C SER A 910 -27.60 -20.98 15.33
N GLY A 911 -27.00 -20.68 16.48
CA GLY A 911 -27.58 -21.07 17.79
C GLY A 911 -28.80 -20.20 18.14
N SER A 912 -30.00 -20.79 18.17
CA SER A 912 -31.27 -20.05 18.17
C SER A 912 -31.55 -19.15 19.39
N VAL A 913 -32.04 -17.93 19.15
CA VAL A 913 -32.65 -17.04 20.15
C VAL A 913 -33.89 -17.69 20.80
N ARG A 914 -34.06 -17.49 22.12
CA ARG A 914 -35.33 -17.69 22.85
C ARG A 914 -35.68 -16.45 23.68
N PRO A 915 -36.94 -15.96 23.66
CA PRO A 915 -37.39 -14.88 24.53
C PRO A 915 -37.94 -15.40 25.88
N GLY A 916 -37.67 -14.69 26.98
CA GLY A 916 -38.33 -14.90 28.28
C GLY A 916 -37.43 -14.70 29.52
N GLU A 917 -37.69 -13.64 30.27
CA GLU A 917 -37.21 -13.40 31.65
C GLU A 917 -37.95 -14.28 32.69
N PRO A 918 -37.69 -14.19 34.03
CA PRO A 918 -36.50 -13.70 34.76
C PRO A 918 -35.99 -14.72 35.81
N GLY A 919 -34.92 -14.39 36.56
CA GLY A 919 -34.66 -14.95 37.90
C GLY A 919 -33.19 -15.16 38.25
N ALA A 920 -32.80 -14.94 39.52
CA ALA A 920 -31.42 -15.04 40.01
C ALA A 920 -31.26 -16.06 41.14
N GLU A 921 -30.13 -16.79 41.10
CA GLU A 921 -29.46 -17.49 42.24
C GLU A 921 -30.26 -18.58 43.02
N PRO A 922 -29.65 -19.36 43.96
CA PRO A 922 -28.26 -19.33 44.47
C PRO A 922 -27.48 -20.68 44.43
N VAL A 923 -26.21 -20.61 44.86
CA VAL A 923 -25.31 -21.75 45.15
C VAL A 923 -25.48 -22.23 46.62
N PRO A 924 -25.42 -23.54 46.94
CA PRO A 924 -25.62 -24.04 48.30
C PRO A 924 -24.35 -24.02 49.19
N PRO A 925 -24.47 -23.78 50.52
CA PRO A 925 -23.35 -23.75 51.46
C PRO A 925 -23.06 -25.11 52.16
N ALA A 926 -21.84 -25.23 52.69
CA ALA A 926 -21.40 -26.31 53.59
C ALA A 926 -21.47 -25.89 55.09
N PRO A 927 -21.48 -26.82 56.08
CA PRO A 927 -22.02 -26.54 57.41
C PRO A 927 -21.05 -25.93 58.44
N SER A 928 -21.69 -25.36 59.48
CA SER A 928 -21.14 -24.50 60.54
C SER A 928 -20.39 -25.21 61.68
N GLY A 929 -19.46 -24.46 62.30
CA GLY A 929 -19.22 -24.43 63.74
C GLY A 929 -18.54 -23.09 64.11
N ALA A 930 -18.80 -22.42 65.24
CA ALA A 930 -19.76 -22.71 66.32
C ALA A 930 -20.08 -21.42 67.14
N GLU A 931 -20.91 -21.56 68.18
CA GLU A 931 -21.18 -20.64 69.30
C GLU A 931 -22.17 -19.45 69.10
N THR A 932 -23.17 -19.44 69.98
CA THR A 932 -24.34 -18.54 70.18
C THR A 932 -24.15 -17.61 71.40
N PRO A 933 -25.07 -16.67 71.79
CA PRO A 933 -26.42 -16.32 71.30
C PRO A 933 -26.53 -14.80 70.94
N GLU A 934 -27.64 -14.04 70.85
CA GLU A 934 -29.12 -14.14 71.05
C GLU A 934 -29.83 -13.58 69.77
N VAL A 935 -31.14 -13.72 69.42
CA VAL A 935 -32.44 -13.96 70.11
C VAL A 935 -33.05 -12.68 70.77
N PRO A 936 -34.37 -12.38 70.70
CA PRO A 936 -35.48 -12.88 69.85
C PRO A 936 -35.90 -11.83 68.76
N GLU A 937 -37.04 -11.81 68.05
CA GLU A 937 -38.35 -12.49 68.16
C GLU A 937 -39.16 -12.50 66.82
N THR A 938 -39.86 -13.62 66.51
CA THR A 938 -41.17 -13.81 65.79
C THR A 938 -41.52 -13.10 64.44
N GLU A 939 -42.45 -13.56 63.56
CA GLU A 939 -43.30 -14.76 63.41
C GLU A 939 -43.81 -14.92 61.94
N GLY A 940 -44.29 -16.11 61.51
CA GLY A 940 -45.26 -16.23 60.38
C GLY A 940 -45.04 -17.37 59.34
N PRO A 941 -46.01 -18.28 59.00
CA PRO A 941 -45.64 -19.60 58.44
C PRO A 941 -46.51 -20.25 57.31
N ARG A 942 -46.06 -21.45 56.82
CA ARG A 942 -46.79 -22.55 56.06
C ARG A 942 -46.74 -22.49 54.51
N ARG A 943 -46.76 -23.59 53.71
CA ARG A 943 -46.79 -25.07 53.93
C ARG A 943 -46.34 -25.90 52.67
N THR A 944 -46.02 -27.19 52.86
CA THR A 944 -45.63 -28.28 51.90
C THR A 944 -46.83 -28.99 51.19
N PRO A 945 -46.74 -29.96 50.19
CA PRO A 945 -46.07 -31.30 50.31
C PRO A 945 -45.71 -32.22 49.06
N THR A 946 -44.58 -32.97 49.12
CA THR A 946 -44.35 -34.39 48.61
C THR A 946 -44.35 -34.71 47.07
N ARG A 947 -43.94 -35.87 46.48
CA ARG A 947 -43.58 -37.26 46.93
C ARG A 947 -42.84 -38.16 45.85
N ARG A 948 -41.85 -39.01 46.24
CA ARG A 948 -41.48 -40.39 45.70
C ARG A 948 -41.05 -40.60 44.20
N LEU A 949 -40.34 -41.67 43.74
CA LEU A 949 -39.45 -42.74 44.28
C LEU A 949 -38.71 -43.51 43.12
N SER A 950 -37.67 -44.31 43.46
CA SER A 950 -37.14 -45.52 42.77
C SER A 950 -35.97 -45.44 41.75
N GLU A 951 -35.19 -46.53 41.72
CA GLU A 951 -33.90 -46.79 41.04
C GLU A 951 -33.95 -48.19 40.35
N PRO A 952 -33.04 -48.59 39.42
CA PRO A 952 -31.94 -49.51 39.80
C PRO A 952 -30.62 -49.40 38.96
N ILE A 953 -29.62 -50.22 39.29
CA ILE A 953 -28.20 -50.17 38.86
C ILE A 953 -27.75 -51.50 38.18
N GLN A 954 -26.77 -51.49 37.26
CA GLN A 954 -25.73 -52.55 37.05
C GLN A 954 -24.53 -52.06 36.16
N PRO A 955 -23.36 -52.77 36.03
CA PRO A 955 -22.04 -52.12 36.20
C PRO A 955 -20.99 -52.29 35.05
N PRO A 956 -19.82 -51.60 35.13
CA PRO A 956 -18.73 -51.67 34.14
C PRO A 956 -17.61 -52.69 34.45
N SER A 957 -16.60 -52.77 33.56
CA SER A 957 -15.37 -53.58 33.69
C SER A 957 -14.15 -52.92 33.01
N PRO A 958 -12.89 -53.34 33.28
CA PRO A 958 -11.81 -52.39 33.58
C PRO A 958 -10.73 -52.17 32.50
N GLY A 959 -9.90 -51.13 32.72
CA GLY A 959 -8.69 -50.81 31.93
C GLY A 959 -7.35 -51.18 32.63
N PRO A 960 -6.20 -51.05 31.93
CA PRO A 960 -4.88 -51.52 32.37
C PRO A 960 -4.07 -50.50 33.24
N PRO A 961 -2.98 -50.94 33.92
CA PRO A 961 -2.32 -50.18 35.00
C PRO A 961 -1.08 -49.34 34.61
N GLN A 962 -0.70 -48.42 35.50
CA GLN A 962 0.55 -47.62 35.44
C GLN A 962 1.74 -48.29 36.18
N PRO A 963 3.00 -48.02 35.79
CA PRO A 963 4.20 -48.40 36.54
C PRO A 963 4.62 -47.36 37.60
N ILE A 964 5.41 -47.79 38.61
CA ILE A 964 5.80 -47.00 39.80
C ILE A 964 7.21 -46.40 39.66
N ASN A 965 7.40 -45.18 40.18
CA ASN A 965 8.65 -44.41 40.17
C ASN A 965 9.42 -44.50 41.52
N PRO A 966 10.73 -44.87 41.55
CA PRO A 966 11.54 -44.86 42.77
C PRO A 966 12.74 -43.87 42.77
N LYS A 967 12.92 -43.22 43.94
CA LYS A 967 14.17 -42.62 44.50
C LYS A 967 14.65 -41.22 44.06
N ARG A 968 14.34 -40.25 44.94
CA ARG A 968 15.33 -39.31 45.56
C ARG A 968 16.45 -40.12 46.26
N ARG A 969 17.67 -39.65 46.59
CA ARG A 969 18.33 -38.34 46.86
C ARG A 969 19.87 -38.59 46.76
N PRO A 970 20.84 -37.68 47.09
CA PRO A 970 20.74 -36.33 47.66
C PRO A 970 20.23 -35.25 46.69
#